data_AF-A0A9K3KL76-F1
#
_entry.id   AF-A0A9K3KL76-F1
#
_cell.length_a   1.000
_cell.length_b   1.000
_cell.length_c   1.000
_cell.angle_alpha   90.00
_cell.angle_beta   90.00
_cell.angle_gamma   90.00
#
_symmetry.space_group_name_H-M   'P 1'
#
loop_
_entity.id
_entity.type
_entity.pdbx_description
1 polymer ?
#
loop_
_entity_poly.entity_id
_entity_poly.type
_entity_poly.pdbx_seq_one_letter_code
_entity_poly.pdbx_strand_id
1 'polypeptide(L)'
;MSTEFDRITGPRADLNELEYISALMQTNSKFTRSSGAISALDIQRYLRSRYGIDISVADAVEIIQRLGGRGHPSLQFRNEVAQQKIAQERARLSILKSSSTFKELVMEEKPRESDQKNKEIRGVKNRKHAFRNQELLAALLSSTGEIEVKSSANVGSVSESTPQTPTNPKRKVKKEVKQLDRRLSDFRELLEEVKEPKMIYLDIVQMTSVLLIPTIARFGQEWKKTQRQLSTIDEIKNQSVRMVHSTDVRGEDDATKTATLNQTTSRDEDIEVLHNDSPDGHDSLEDDGEDNAQSDSVGLLDIILEKLWKVAEATDKGASISPLASNANRKSSSLSDPPKLNKEFVKILLEACGLQEWAEEDDLIQRMVQVAASPSGCLDCRAFVAALTSDLDSWHVDDEFKESTYVSDVFGPDVIHFFAHGKRKATINFSPEEKPDGGANVPSTDDVAPPETTLSPDEKLVENKERVESSMTFVRIRTSKVIDFIVDAFHSFFGLILVWLVYICYATTYASLVLTLPAFQFSCNAGMSQGQEFGCVLTITVVSWLILALLLVIFGMVVFIPLSLGNHPNSPSLFRQLVATIIAACETYFPAVLVSKWKERPLENPPTAAQILVHSENFMATIYTGLVAGSALTFYYFFTAMTMFRTEKRNSLTQSSDEHGTAILKRACTTKLAKMIQSASDMHKYVTSFDVSERLDLSTSRKVDDRKRYSDSVFQTYVLHGEGREACASWSWVFRKLLSRGLFEEEGIWIPSRIWVFQSIQIVFLVLYIILVNIFIETAMANANDVAAELPDNLPQWVYDMVPTSDDIRVACFPSYVVSAIVMVALILLYIPSSVSVILQYRCGRLKALGSQEFQNFRVAVDTTYMNTANAVYGMVGAGLLFFFLFSLLIFLFLWNFSRPWMLTLLAWGIGLTVTITLKMILTTFCRKQFFRAFYRSKPGQMNISSLALECWFIGLGGGVLLGRITQFLLASFFWIGRIDAPFLAPNVGLIGYQFDYVPYHFRKELLVHEAHRHPYIERIGGMYLMCLRHKGFGKDANSCWRQIFVLTLMPWLMKYHVNYERRCNDSLKDQHVEKEIKHEEQKNVGMVITDNLLQNVKNAGVGLYGAGQEGVQLAGEVTKAAVIDVPLQGLEKAGSVIDLFSP
;
A
#
# COMPACT_ATOMS: atom_id res chain seq x y z
N MET A 1 -10.45 3.64 24.79
CA MET A 1 -9.60 2.73 24.00
C MET A 1 -8.41 3.55 23.52
N SER A 2 -7.19 3.27 23.96
CA SER A 2 -6.03 4.08 23.56
C SER A 2 -5.49 3.58 22.22
N THR A 3 -5.60 4.40 21.18
CA THR A 3 -4.75 4.30 19.97
C THR A 3 -3.32 4.77 20.23
N GLU A 4 -3.11 5.39 21.41
CA GLU A 4 -1.85 5.90 21.90
C GLU A 4 -0.84 4.77 22.09
N PHE A 5 0.37 5.01 21.61
CA PHE A 5 1.50 4.15 21.87
C PHE A 5 2.79 4.96 21.88
N ASP A 6 3.79 4.44 22.60
CA ASP A 6 5.14 4.98 22.58
C ASP A 6 5.81 4.60 21.25
N ARG A 7 5.95 5.60 20.37
CA ARG A 7 6.74 5.49 19.14
C ARG A 7 8.21 5.58 19.50
N ILE A 8 8.99 4.62 19.01
CA ILE A 8 10.45 4.70 19.03
C ILE A 8 10.86 5.80 18.05
N THR A 9 11.75 6.70 18.46
CA THR A 9 12.35 7.74 17.62
C THR A 9 13.86 7.54 17.53
N GLY A 10 14.49 8.19 16.55
CA GLY A 10 15.94 8.10 16.30
C GLY A 10 16.32 7.01 15.28
N PRO A 11 17.60 6.61 15.24
CA PRO A 11 18.19 5.82 14.14
C PRO A 11 17.53 4.47 13.88
N ARG A 12 17.01 3.83 14.94
CA ARG A 12 16.26 2.58 14.78
C ARG A 12 14.91 2.79 14.13
N ALA A 13 14.22 3.88 14.46
CA ALA A 13 12.95 4.23 13.84
C ALA A 13 13.14 4.53 12.35
N ASP A 14 14.19 5.29 12.01
CA ASP A 14 14.57 5.60 10.63
C ASP A 14 14.86 4.31 9.84
N LEU A 15 15.63 3.40 10.43
CA LEU A 15 15.90 2.09 9.81
C LEU A 15 14.62 1.27 9.62
N ASN A 16 13.74 1.21 10.61
CA ASN A 16 12.48 0.48 10.51
C ASN A 16 11.58 1.08 9.42
N GLU A 17 11.60 2.40 9.23
CA GLU A 17 10.87 3.07 8.16
C GLU A 17 11.47 2.72 6.79
N LEU A 18 12.80 2.66 6.66
CA LEU A 18 13.50 2.15 5.46
C LEU A 18 13.15 0.70 5.14
N GLU A 19 13.09 -0.19 6.13
CA GLU A 19 12.63 -1.57 5.96
C GLU A 19 11.18 -1.63 5.49
N TYR A 20 10.31 -0.78 6.06
CA TYR A 20 8.91 -0.69 5.70
C TYR A 20 8.70 -0.26 4.25
N ILE A 21 9.38 0.81 3.81
CA ILE A 21 9.35 1.30 2.42
C ILE A 21 9.83 0.24 1.45
N SER A 22 10.95 -0.39 1.79
CA SER A 22 11.48 -1.48 0.98
C SER A 22 10.42 -2.56 0.81
N ALA A 23 9.78 -3.01 1.90
CA ALA A 23 8.73 -4.02 1.86
C ALA A 23 7.50 -3.59 1.02
N LEU A 24 7.10 -2.32 1.06
CA LEU A 24 6.02 -1.76 0.24
C LEU A 24 6.36 -1.76 -1.25
N MET A 25 7.61 -1.44 -1.61
CA MET A 25 8.04 -1.38 -3.01
C MET A 25 8.20 -2.76 -3.66
N GLN A 26 8.29 -3.85 -2.89
CA GLN A 26 8.35 -5.19 -3.49
C GLN A 26 6.98 -5.57 -4.08
N THR A 27 6.97 -6.14 -5.28
CA THR A 27 5.76 -6.50 -6.02
C THR A 27 5.71 -7.97 -6.43
N ASN A 28 6.85 -8.64 -6.60
CA ASN A 28 6.90 -9.90 -7.36
C ASN A 28 6.81 -11.21 -6.58
N SER A 29 6.62 -11.18 -5.26
CA SER A 29 6.71 -12.38 -4.46
C SER A 29 5.59 -12.52 -3.43
N LYS A 30 5.08 -13.74 -3.29
CA LYS A 30 4.19 -14.19 -2.20
C LYS A 30 4.78 -13.90 -0.81
N PHE A 31 6.11 -13.75 -0.74
CA PHE A 31 6.86 -13.41 0.45
C PHE A 31 7.77 -12.21 0.21
N THR A 32 7.77 -11.19 1.08
CA THR A 32 8.75 -10.11 1.00
C THR A 32 10.13 -10.70 1.21
N ARG A 33 11.08 -10.35 0.34
CA ARG A 33 12.49 -10.67 0.49
C ARG A 33 12.99 -10.05 1.78
N SER A 34 13.46 -10.89 2.71
CA SER A 34 13.95 -10.46 4.02
C SER A 34 15.17 -9.55 3.96
N SER A 35 15.86 -9.51 2.81
CA SER A 35 16.98 -8.61 2.55
C SER A 35 16.57 -7.14 2.35
N GLY A 36 15.29 -6.86 2.10
CA GLY A 36 14.87 -5.51 1.72
C GLY A 36 15.32 -5.09 0.32
N ALA A 37 15.72 -6.04 -0.51
CA ALA A 37 16.05 -5.80 -1.90
C ALA A 37 14.81 -5.39 -2.72
N ILE A 38 14.96 -4.42 -3.64
CA ILE A 38 13.97 -3.99 -4.63
C ILE A 38 14.50 -4.37 -6.02
N SER A 39 13.77 -5.17 -6.79
CA SER A 39 14.20 -5.63 -8.11
C SER A 39 13.84 -4.66 -9.23
N ALA A 40 14.48 -4.80 -10.39
CA ALA A 40 14.14 -4.04 -11.60
C ALA A 40 12.65 -4.18 -11.97
N LEU A 41 12.07 -5.37 -11.80
CA LEU A 41 10.65 -5.62 -12.07
C LEU A 41 9.72 -4.84 -11.11
N ASP A 42 10.15 -4.65 -9.87
CA ASP A 42 9.40 -3.84 -8.90
C ASP A 42 9.39 -2.37 -9.30
N ILE A 43 10.53 -1.85 -9.75
CA ILE A 43 10.64 -0.47 -10.28
C ILE A 43 9.77 -0.30 -11.52
N GLN A 44 9.82 -1.25 -12.46
CA GLN A 44 8.98 -1.23 -13.67
C GLN A 44 7.50 -1.18 -13.29
N ARG A 45 7.05 -2.06 -12.40
CA ARG A 45 5.64 -2.12 -11.96
C ARG A 45 5.23 -0.89 -11.17
N TYR A 46 6.11 -0.34 -10.34
CA TYR A 46 5.87 0.90 -9.64
C TYR A 46 5.70 2.07 -10.62
N LEU A 47 6.63 2.26 -11.57
CA LEU A 47 6.53 3.32 -12.57
C LEU A 47 5.29 3.16 -13.46
N ARG A 48 4.94 1.92 -13.81
CA ARG A 48 3.73 1.59 -14.56
C ARG A 48 2.47 1.92 -13.77
N SER A 49 2.38 1.50 -12.51
CA SER A 49 1.21 1.70 -11.64
C SER A 49 1.02 3.17 -11.28
N ARG A 50 2.07 3.80 -10.73
CA ARG A 50 2.01 5.17 -10.19
C ARG A 50 1.99 6.23 -11.29
N TYR A 51 2.90 6.13 -12.26
CA TYR A 51 3.08 7.17 -13.28
C TYR A 51 2.40 6.84 -14.60
N GLY A 52 2.05 5.56 -14.85
CA GLY A 52 1.52 5.12 -16.15
C GLY A 52 2.62 5.04 -17.22
N ILE A 53 3.88 4.99 -16.80
CA ILE A 53 5.05 4.93 -17.69
C ILE A 53 5.46 3.46 -17.81
N ASP A 54 5.31 2.90 -19.01
CA ASP A 54 5.80 1.56 -19.29
C ASP A 54 7.25 1.61 -19.79
N ILE A 55 8.16 1.02 -19.03
CA ILE A 55 9.57 0.87 -19.38
C ILE A 55 9.91 -0.60 -19.54
N SER A 56 10.97 -0.93 -20.26
CA SER A 56 11.45 -2.32 -20.30
C SER A 56 12.12 -2.71 -18.98
N VAL A 57 12.21 -4.01 -18.69
CA VAL A 57 12.98 -4.50 -17.53
C VAL A 57 14.46 -4.10 -17.67
N ALA A 58 14.99 -4.04 -18.90
CA ALA A 58 16.36 -3.59 -19.16
C ALA A 58 16.57 -2.13 -18.76
N ASP A 59 15.64 -1.24 -19.07
CA ASP A 59 15.69 0.16 -18.64
C ASP A 59 15.63 0.27 -17.11
N ALA A 60 14.77 -0.54 -16.48
CA ALA A 60 14.70 -0.61 -15.02
C ALA A 60 16.00 -1.15 -14.39
N VAL A 61 16.67 -2.10 -15.04
CA VAL A 61 18.00 -2.58 -14.66
C VAL A 61 19.02 -1.46 -14.80
N GLU A 62 18.99 -0.68 -15.88
CA GLU A 62 19.88 0.47 -16.08
C GLU A 62 19.69 1.50 -14.96
N ILE A 63 18.43 1.82 -14.58
CA ILE A 63 18.12 2.70 -13.45
C ILE A 63 18.78 2.18 -12.16
N ILE A 64 18.65 0.87 -11.86
CA ILE A 64 19.28 0.29 -10.66
C ILE A 64 20.80 0.36 -10.74
N GLN A 65 21.40 0.10 -11.90
CA GLN A 65 22.86 0.13 -12.05
C GLN A 65 23.39 1.55 -11.80
N ARG A 66 22.77 2.53 -12.45
CA ARG A 66 23.15 3.94 -12.38
C ARG A 66 22.97 4.50 -10.97
N LEU A 67 21.79 4.33 -10.39
CA LEU A 67 21.51 4.80 -9.02
C LEU A 67 22.20 3.97 -7.93
N GLY A 68 22.38 2.67 -8.16
CA GLY A 68 23.00 1.74 -7.23
C GLY A 68 24.52 1.62 -7.35
N GLY A 69 25.16 2.36 -8.24
CA GLY A 69 26.63 2.41 -8.36
C GLY A 69 27.27 1.17 -8.95
N ARG A 70 26.53 0.36 -9.71
CA ARG A 70 27.04 -0.92 -10.20
C ARG A 70 27.52 -0.79 -11.64
N GLY A 71 28.83 -0.98 -11.83
CA GLY A 71 29.42 -1.16 -13.15
C GLY A 71 28.67 -2.22 -13.94
N HIS A 72 28.56 -2.02 -15.26
CA HIS A 72 28.10 -3.06 -16.15
C HIS A 72 28.98 -4.29 -15.89
N PRO A 73 28.47 -5.42 -15.35
CA PRO A 73 29.24 -6.66 -15.39
C PRO A 73 29.59 -6.83 -16.86
N SER A 74 30.88 -7.02 -17.17
CA SER A 74 31.33 -7.06 -18.55
C SER A 74 30.36 -7.94 -19.33
N LEU A 75 29.84 -7.42 -20.43
CA LEU A 75 28.82 -8.11 -21.24
C LEU A 75 29.29 -9.55 -21.57
N GLN A 76 30.61 -9.72 -21.60
CA GLN A 76 31.37 -10.96 -21.66
C GLN A 76 31.09 -11.93 -20.50
N PHE A 77 31.20 -11.53 -19.22
CA PHE A 77 30.87 -12.41 -18.08
C PHE A 77 29.39 -12.81 -18.07
N ARG A 78 28.48 -11.88 -18.44
CA ARG A 78 27.05 -12.20 -18.61
C ARG A 78 26.84 -13.26 -19.70
N ASN A 79 27.50 -13.09 -20.84
CA ASN A 79 27.45 -14.02 -21.96
C ASN A 79 28.06 -15.37 -21.60
N GLU A 80 29.16 -15.41 -20.86
CA GLU A 80 29.83 -16.64 -20.43
C GLU A 80 28.97 -17.45 -19.46
N VAL A 81 28.40 -16.82 -18.43
CA VAL A 81 27.51 -17.53 -17.48
C VAL A 81 26.23 -18.01 -18.16
N ALA A 82 25.64 -17.19 -19.04
CA ALA A 82 24.49 -17.59 -19.84
C ALA A 82 24.84 -18.76 -20.78
N GLN A 83 25.97 -18.70 -21.48
CA GLN A 83 26.46 -19.77 -22.34
C GLN A 83 26.77 -21.04 -21.54
N GLN A 84 27.33 -20.92 -20.33
CA GLN A 84 27.65 -22.05 -19.47
C GLN A 84 26.38 -22.74 -18.95
N LYS A 85 25.35 -21.99 -18.55
CA LYS A 85 24.03 -22.54 -18.21
C LYS A 85 23.33 -23.17 -19.41
N ILE A 86 23.36 -22.50 -20.57
CA ILE A 86 22.83 -23.06 -21.83
C ILE A 86 23.55 -24.37 -22.17
N ALA A 87 24.87 -24.43 -21.99
CA ALA A 87 25.67 -25.63 -22.21
C ALA A 87 25.32 -26.75 -21.21
N GLN A 88 25.16 -26.42 -19.92
CA GLN A 88 24.79 -27.37 -18.88
C GLN A 88 23.40 -27.98 -19.10
N GLU A 89 22.41 -27.18 -19.50
CA GLU A 89 21.06 -27.67 -19.79
C GLU A 89 20.99 -28.39 -21.15
N ARG A 90 21.77 -27.97 -22.16
CA ARG A 90 21.99 -28.78 -23.38
C ARG A 90 22.60 -30.14 -23.05
N ALA A 91 23.54 -30.21 -22.11
CA ALA A 91 24.11 -31.46 -21.64
C ALA A 91 23.04 -32.34 -20.95
N ARG A 92 22.21 -31.77 -20.06
CA ARG A 92 21.07 -32.49 -19.45
C ARG A 92 20.08 -33.01 -20.48
N LEU A 93 19.72 -32.21 -21.48
CA LEU A 93 18.83 -32.61 -22.56
C LEU A 93 19.46 -33.70 -23.45
N SER A 94 20.78 -33.64 -23.67
CA SER A 94 21.49 -34.70 -24.39
C SER A 94 21.48 -36.02 -23.62
N ILE A 95 21.61 -35.97 -22.29
CA ILE A 95 21.49 -37.15 -21.41
C ILE A 95 20.07 -37.72 -21.49
N LEU A 96 19.04 -36.88 -21.40
CA LEU A 96 17.63 -37.29 -21.55
C LEU A 96 17.34 -37.90 -22.93
N LYS A 97 17.86 -37.32 -24.01
CA LYS A 97 17.74 -37.86 -25.38
C LYS A 97 18.53 -39.15 -25.58
N SER A 98 19.63 -39.34 -24.84
CA SER A 98 20.46 -40.55 -24.90
C SER A 98 19.91 -41.71 -24.06
N SER A 99 19.01 -41.42 -23.10
CA SER A 99 18.33 -42.43 -22.30
C SER A 99 17.58 -43.41 -23.19
N SER A 100 17.83 -44.71 -23.01
CA SER A 100 17.22 -45.80 -23.79
C SER A 100 15.69 -45.74 -23.77
N THR A 101 15.10 -45.27 -22.67
CA THR A 101 13.66 -45.08 -22.51
C THR A 101 13.09 -44.06 -23.49
N PHE A 102 13.85 -43.00 -23.81
CA PHE A 102 13.43 -41.99 -24.79
C PHE A 102 13.57 -42.51 -26.23
N LYS A 103 14.62 -43.30 -26.51
CA LYS A 103 14.80 -43.97 -27.81
C LYS A 103 13.73 -45.02 -28.08
N GLU A 104 13.29 -45.77 -27.08
CA GLU A 104 12.16 -46.70 -27.21
C GLU A 104 10.83 -45.98 -27.53
N LEU A 105 10.59 -44.83 -26.90
CA LEU A 105 9.37 -44.04 -27.11
C LEU A 105 9.31 -43.31 -28.46
N VAL A 106 10.46 -42.94 -29.03
CA VAL A 106 10.54 -42.20 -30.31
C VAL A 106 10.66 -43.13 -31.53
N MET A 107 11.15 -44.36 -31.37
CA MET A 107 11.25 -45.32 -32.48
C MET A 107 9.92 -45.98 -32.88
N GLU A 108 8.83 -45.78 -32.14
CA GLU A 108 7.52 -46.42 -32.43
C GLU A 108 6.61 -45.61 -33.37
N GLU A 109 7.01 -44.42 -33.83
CA GLU A 109 6.21 -43.57 -34.71
C GLU A 109 6.85 -43.43 -36.11
N LYS A 110 6.70 -44.47 -36.94
CA LYS A 110 6.96 -44.41 -38.39
C LYS A 110 5.68 -43.95 -39.12
N PRO A 111 5.76 -42.99 -40.07
CA PRO A 111 4.63 -42.65 -40.93
C PRO A 111 4.46 -43.72 -42.01
N ARG A 112 3.21 -44.20 -42.20
CA ARG A 112 2.80 -45.03 -43.35
C ARG A 112 2.04 -44.17 -44.36
N GLU A 113 2.74 -43.62 -45.33
CA GLU A 113 2.30 -43.56 -46.74
C GLU A 113 2.71 -44.93 -47.34
N SER A 114 1.98 -45.64 -48.19
CA SER A 114 1.01 -45.33 -49.23
C SER A 114 0.30 -46.65 -49.59
N ASP A 115 -0.97 -46.64 -49.98
CA ASP A 115 -1.41 -47.56 -51.04
C ASP A 115 -2.72 -47.07 -51.70
N GLN A 116 -2.62 -46.90 -53.01
CA GLN A 116 -3.61 -46.36 -53.91
C GLN A 116 -3.98 -47.48 -54.88
N LYS A 117 -5.17 -48.09 -54.75
CA LYS A 117 -5.95 -48.62 -55.89
C LYS A 117 -7.32 -49.19 -55.50
N ASN A 118 -8.24 -48.96 -56.43
CA ASN A 118 -9.52 -49.64 -56.69
C ASN A 118 -10.75 -49.17 -55.90
N LYS A 119 -11.47 -48.28 -56.58
CA LYS A 119 -12.86 -47.89 -56.38
C LYS A 119 -13.68 -48.60 -57.47
N GLU A 120 -14.64 -49.45 -57.12
CA GLU A 120 -15.81 -49.74 -57.96
C GLU A 120 -16.99 -50.29 -57.12
N ILE A 121 -18.14 -49.61 -57.28
CA ILE A 121 -19.50 -50.15 -57.46
C ILE A 121 -20.35 -50.60 -56.24
N ARG A 122 -21.48 -49.86 -56.10
CA ARG A 122 -22.85 -50.20 -55.57
C ARG A 122 -22.95 -50.63 -54.09
N GLY A 123 -23.93 -50.22 -53.28
CA GLY A 123 -25.18 -49.50 -53.48
C GLY A 123 -26.23 -50.01 -52.47
N VAL A 124 -27.12 -49.10 -52.02
CA VAL A 124 -28.55 -49.34 -51.74
C VAL A 124 -28.99 -49.91 -50.35
N LYS A 125 -29.94 -49.17 -49.72
CA LYS A 125 -31.02 -49.56 -48.74
C LYS A 125 -30.59 -49.93 -47.31
N ASN A 126 -31.35 -49.72 -46.22
CA ASN A 126 -32.68 -49.14 -45.96
C ASN A 126 -32.87 -48.93 -44.43
N ARG A 127 -33.74 -47.96 -44.09
CA ARG A 127 -34.78 -47.87 -43.02
C ARG A 127 -34.84 -48.88 -41.85
N LYS A 128 -35.21 -48.33 -40.66
CA LYS A 128 -36.41 -48.59 -39.80
C LYS A 128 -36.08 -48.44 -38.29
N HIS A 129 -36.71 -47.49 -37.56
CA HIS A 129 -37.81 -47.64 -36.55
C HIS A 129 -37.35 -48.21 -35.18
N ALA A 130 -37.87 -47.86 -33.98
CA ALA A 130 -38.91 -46.94 -33.46
C ALA A 130 -38.76 -46.87 -31.90
N PHE A 131 -39.13 -45.75 -31.23
CA PHE A 131 -40.31 -45.53 -30.34
C PHE A 131 -40.21 -45.86 -28.82
N ARG A 132 -40.60 -44.84 -27.99
CA ARG A 132 -41.40 -44.81 -26.72
C ARG A 132 -40.81 -45.46 -25.44
N ASN A 133 -41.13 -45.06 -24.19
CA ASN A 133 -42.07 -44.11 -23.56
C ASN A 133 -41.74 -43.90 -22.04
N GLN A 134 -42.31 -42.83 -21.43
CA GLN A 134 -42.98 -42.67 -20.08
C GLN A 134 -42.75 -43.73 -18.96
N GLU A 135 -42.80 -43.52 -17.63
CA GLU A 135 -43.45 -42.53 -16.73
C GLU A 135 -43.05 -42.82 -15.24
N LEU A 136 -43.42 -41.90 -14.32
CA LEU A 136 -43.80 -42.09 -12.89
C LEU A 136 -42.75 -42.40 -11.79
N LEU A 137 -42.68 -41.53 -10.76
CA LEU A 137 -43.01 -41.92 -9.37
C LEU A 137 -43.16 -40.74 -8.40
N ALA A 138 -44.28 -40.74 -7.67
CA ALA A 138 -44.52 -40.03 -6.43
C ALA A 138 -44.76 -41.05 -5.30
N ALA A 139 -44.55 -40.62 -4.05
CA ALA A 139 -44.87 -41.27 -2.77
C ALA A 139 -43.72 -41.96 -2.02
N LEU A 140 -43.81 -41.82 -0.69
CA LEU A 140 -43.09 -42.48 0.41
C LEU A 140 -41.85 -41.70 0.93
N LEU A 141 -41.75 -41.28 2.20
CA LEU A 141 -42.65 -41.39 3.34
C LEU A 141 -42.09 -40.52 4.48
N SER A 142 -42.95 -40.15 5.42
CA SER A 142 -42.69 -39.50 6.70
C SER A 142 -42.09 -40.45 7.76
N SER A 143 -41.65 -39.83 8.87
CA SER A 143 -41.79 -40.24 10.28
C SER A 143 -40.62 -40.93 11.00
N THR A 144 -40.22 -40.26 12.11
CA THR A 144 -39.95 -40.77 13.49
C THR A 144 -38.79 -41.75 13.68
N GLY A 145 -37.97 -41.70 14.74
CA GLY A 145 -38.03 -41.01 16.03
C GLY A 145 -36.75 -41.35 16.85
N GLU A 146 -36.71 -40.83 18.07
CA GLU A 146 -35.61 -40.74 19.04
C GLU A 146 -34.96 -42.06 19.51
N ILE A 147 -33.70 -42.00 19.99
CA ILE A 147 -33.24 -42.29 21.37
C ILE A 147 -31.69 -42.20 21.46
N GLU A 148 -31.23 -41.98 22.68
CA GLU A 148 -30.06 -41.28 23.19
C GLU A 148 -28.90 -42.21 23.66
N VAL A 149 -27.73 -41.60 23.97
CA VAL A 149 -26.69 -42.01 24.97
C VAL A 149 -25.36 -42.67 24.53
N LYS A 150 -24.28 -41.84 24.63
CA LYS A 150 -22.89 -42.00 25.15
C LYS A 150 -21.82 -42.94 24.52
N SER A 151 -20.72 -42.24 24.15
CA SER A 151 -19.32 -42.39 24.63
C SER A 151 -18.27 -43.21 23.86
N SER A 152 -17.12 -42.55 23.73
CA SER A 152 -15.72 -43.04 23.80
C SER A 152 -14.99 -43.54 22.53
N ALA A 153 -13.86 -42.85 22.30
CA ALA A 153 -12.51 -43.34 21.96
C ALA A 153 -12.24 -44.14 20.66
N ASN A 154 -11.53 -43.45 19.75
CA ASN A 154 -10.18 -43.73 19.23
C ASN A 154 -9.84 -45.04 18.46
N VAL A 155 -8.97 -44.89 17.45
CA VAL A 155 -8.23 -45.91 16.66
C VAL A 155 -9.10 -46.61 15.60
N GLY A 156 -8.76 -46.82 14.33
CA GLY A 156 -7.53 -46.74 13.54
C GLY A 156 -7.76 -47.75 12.40
N SER A 157 -7.66 -47.35 11.13
CA SER A 157 -8.01 -48.19 9.97
C SER A 157 -6.77 -48.57 9.15
N VAL A 158 -6.52 -49.87 8.95
CA VAL A 158 -5.53 -50.43 8.01
C VAL A 158 -6.11 -51.65 7.27
N SER A 159 -5.87 -51.65 5.93
CA SER A 159 -5.82 -52.75 4.92
C SER A 159 -7.11 -53.56 4.64
N GLU A 160 -7.42 -54.08 3.43
CA GLU A 160 -6.55 -54.60 2.36
C GLU A 160 -7.34 -54.85 1.04
N SER A 161 -6.83 -54.32 -0.08
CA SER A 161 -6.69 -54.79 -1.50
C SER A 161 -7.60 -55.91 -2.11
N THR A 162 -7.96 -56.00 -3.40
CA THR A 162 -7.29 -55.86 -4.73
C THR A 162 -8.36 -56.10 -5.86
N PRO A 163 -8.09 -56.22 -7.19
CA PRO A 163 -7.14 -55.59 -8.13
C PRO A 163 -7.82 -54.87 -9.33
N GLN A 164 -7.06 -53.99 -9.99
CA GLN A 164 -7.44 -53.22 -11.18
C GLN A 164 -6.99 -53.89 -12.49
N THR A 165 -7.77 -53.67 -13.55
CA THR A 165 -7.44 -53.94 -14.96
C THR A 165 -6.60 -52.79 -15.58
N PRO A 166 -5.77 -53.09 -16.61
CA PRO A 166 -4.63 -52.27 -17.01
C PRO A 166 -5.00 -51.11 -17.93
N THR A 167 -4.49 -49.92 -17.63
CA THR A 167 -4.61 -48.74 -18.49
C THR A 167 -3.66 -48.81 -19.68
N ASN A 168 -4.24 -48.59 -20.85
CA ASN A 168 -3.61 -48.59 -22.17
C ASN A 168 -2.39 -47.62 -22.27
N PRO A 169 -1.17 -48.13 -22.55
CA PRO A 169 0.09 -47.37 -22.50
C PRO A 169 0.13 -46.19 -23.49
N LYS A 170 -0.65 -46.24 -24.58
CA LYS A 170 -0.67 -45.18 -25.59
C LYS A 170 -1.26 -43.85 -25.09
N ARG A 171 -2.15 -43.88 -24.08
CA ARG A 171 -2.70 -42.66 -23.45
C ARG A 171 -1.71 -42.01 -22.49
N LYS A 172 -0.79 -42.80 -21.91
CA LYS A 172 0.27 -42.31 -21.02
C LYS A 172 1.36 -41.60 -21.82
N VAL A 173 1.80 -42.19 -22.93
CA VAL A 173 2.77 -41.57 -23.84
C VAL A 173 2.24 -40.25 -24.42
N LYS A 174 0.97 -40.19 -24.85
CA LYS A 174 0.39 -38.94 -25.38
C LYS A 174 0.24 -37.83 -24.33
N LYS A 175 0.04 -38.20 -23.06
CA LYS A 175 0.08 -37.26 -21.93
C LYS A 175 1.50 -36.82 -21.61
N GLU A 176 2.47 -37.72 -21.65
CA GLU A 176 3.89 -37.41 -21.42
C GLU A 176 4.47 -36.55 -22.54
N VAL A 177 4.09 -36.76 -23.81
CA VAL A 177 4.49 -35.90 -24.94
C VAL A 177 3.87 -34.51 -24.83
N LYS A 178 2.57 -34.38 -24.49
CA LYS A 178 1.96 -33.07 -24.19
C LYS A 178 2.59 -32.39 -22.98
N GLN A 179 3.01 -33.16 -21.98
CA GLN A 179 3.72 -32.65 -20.81
C GLN A 179 5.14 -32.22 -21.16
N LEU A 180 5.81 -32.90 -22.10
CA LEU A 180 7.12 -32.54 -22.62
C LEU A 180 7.06 -31.28 -23.49
N ASP A 181 6.02 -31.13 -24.32
CA ASP A 181 5.79 -29.90 -25.11
C ASP A 181 5.48 -28.70 -24.24
N ARG A 182 4.69 -28.88 -23.17
CA ARG A 182 4.51 -27.83 -22.14
C ARG A 182 5.82 -27.52 -21.45
N ARG A 183 6.59 -28.52 -21.03
CA ARG A 183 7.93 -28.32 -20.46
C ARG A 183 8.90 -27.63 -21.43
N LEU A 184 8.78 -27.85 -22.74
CA LEU A 184 9.58 -27.19 -23.77
C LEU A 184 9.13 -25.75 -24.02
N SER A 185 7.82 -25.46 -23.92
CA SER A 185 7.28 -24.10 -23.95
C SER A 185 7.70 -23.31 -22.71
N ASP A 186 7.52 -23.90 -21.53
CA ASP A 186 8.01 -23.34 -20.26
C ASP A 186 9.53 -23.18 -20.28
N PHE A 187 10.26 -24.09 -20.94
CA PHE A 187 11.71 -23.99 -21.15
C PHE A 187 12.08 -22.88 -22.14
N ARG A 188 11.23 -22.58 -23.14
CA ARG A 188 11.43 -21.47 -24.08
C ARG A 188 11.17 -20.13 -23.41
N GLU A 189 10.15 -20.05 -22.55
CA GLU A 189 9.91 -18.91 -21.66
C GLU A 189 11.06 -18.75 -20.66
N LEU A 190 11.56 -19.84 -20.08
CA LEU A 190 12.78 -19.87 -19.27
C LEU A 190 14.05 -19.51 -20.04
N LEU A 191 14.14 -19.77 -21.33
CA LEU A 191 15.28 -19.36 -22.17
C LEU A 191 15.21 -17.88 -22.53
N GLU A 192 14.01 -17.33 -22.69
CA GLU A 192 13.78 -15.89 -22.78
C GLU A 192 14.09 -15.23 -21.42
N GLU A 193 13.77 -15.87 -20.29
CA GLU A 193 14.04 -15.38 -18.93
C GLU A 193 15.49 -15.60 -18.47
N VAL A 194 16.20 -16.63 -18.97
CA VAL A 194 17.65 -16.82 -18.78
C VAL A 194 18.45 -15.90 -19.71
N LYS A 195 17.85 -15.42 -20.80
CA LYS A 195 18.34 -14.26 -21.56
C LYS A 195 18.08 -12.95 -20.82
N GLU A 196 17.07 -12.88 -19.95
CA GLU A 196 16.85 -11.73 -19.10
C GLU A 196 17.94 -11.66 -18.00
N PRO A 197 18.50 -10.47 -17.76
CA PRO A 197 19.64 -10.30 -16.85
C PRO A 197 19.28 -10.82 -15.46
N LYS A 198 20.25 -11.45 -14.76
CA LYS A 198 20.18 -11.73 -13.32
C LYS A 198 19.55 -10.51 -12.64
N MET A 199 18.38 -10.68 -12.02
CA MET A 199 17.64 -9.59 -11.40
C MET A 199 18.61 -8.78 -10.55
N ILE A 200 18.82 -7.52 -10.93
CA ILE A 200 19.63 -6.60 -10.14
C ILE A 200 18.69 -6.01 -9.09
N TYR A 201 19.22 -5.90 -7.88
CA TYR A 201 18.48 -5.42 -6.74
C TYR A 201 19.11 -4.12 -6.22
N LEU A 202 18.24 -3.17 -5.90
CA LEU A 202 18.51 -2.01 -5.06
C LEU A 202 18.33 -2.44 -3.60
N ASP A 203 19.40 -2.47 -2.81
CA ASP A 203 19.31 -2.73 -1.37
C ASP A 203 19.00 -1.46 -0.56
N ILE A 204 18.86 -1.58 0.77
CA ILE A 204 18.51 -0.45 1.64
C ILE A 204 19.60 0.62 1.66
N VAL A 205 20.88 0.25 1.53
CA VAL A 205 22.00 1.21 1.47
C VAL A 205 21.89 2.04 0.20
N GLN A 206 21.69 1.38 -0.94
CA GLN A 206 21.48 2.02 -2.23
C GLN A 206 20.20 2.86 -2.25
N MET A 207 19.11 2.40 -1.63
CA MET A 207 17.88 3.17 -1.51
C MET A 207 18.09 4.46 -0.68
N THR A 208 18.84 4.36 0.41
CA THR A 208 19.17 5.51 1.26
C THR A 208 20.06 6.50 0.51
N SER A 209 21.04 6.01 -0.28
CA SER A 209 21.89 6.90 -1.08
C SER A 209 21.10 7.64 -2.15
N VAL A 210 20.10 6.99 -2.76
CA VAL A 210 19.16 7.61 -3.71
C VAL A 210 18.29 8.66 -3.04
N LEU A 211 17.75 8.36 -1.85
CA LEU A 211 16.94 9.31 -1.09
C LEU A 211 17.69 10.59 -0.74
N LEU A 212 18.98 10.46 -0.41
CA LEU A 212 19.84 11.60 -0.06
C LEU A 212 20.28 12.44 -1.26
N ILE A 213 20.08 11.99 -2.51
CA ILE A 213 20.55 12.71 -3.71
C ILE A 213 20.15 14.19 -3.69
N PRO A 214 18.89 14.58 -3.49
CA PRO A 214 18.56 16.00 -3.56
C PRO A 214 19.11 16.81 -2.37
N THR A 215 19.24 16.20 -1.19
CA THR A 215 19.88 16.84 -0.02
C THR A 215 21.37 17.09 -0.31
N ILE A 216 22.04 16.11 -0.92
CA ILE A 216 23.43 16.20 -1.37
C ILE A 216 23.58 17.23 -2.48
N ALA A 217 22.64 17.28 -3.44
CA ALA A 217 22.63 18.28 -4.51
C ALA A 217 22.51 19.70 -3.95
N ARG A 218 21.58 19.91 -3.01
CA ARG A 218 21.40 21.20 -2.32
C ARG A 218 22.67 21.61 -1.60
N PHE A 219 23.20 20.74 -0.75
CA PHE A 219 24.45 20.97 -0.04
C PHE A 219 25.60 21.30 -0.99
N GLY A 220 25.73 20.55 -2.09
CA GLY A 220 26.75 20.79 -3.11
C GLY A 220 26.63 22.16 -3.78
N GLN A 221 25.41 22.58 -4.13
CA GLN A 221 25.17 23.89 -4.75
C GLN A 221 25.44 25.05 -3.77
N GLU A 222 24.99 24.93 -2.52
CA GLU A 222 25.28 25.90 -1.45
C GLU A 222 26.77 25.98 -1.16
N TRP A 223 27.46 24.84 -1.03
CA TRP A 223 28.91 24.79 -0.84
C TRP A 223 29.67 25.44 -2.01
N LYS A 224 29.30 25.13 -3.26
CA LYS A 224 29.88 25.76 -4.46
C LYS A 224 29.66 27.28 -4.44
N LYS A 225 28.50 27.76 -3.99
CA LYS A 225 28.18 29.19 -3.85
C LYS A 225 29.08 29.85 -2.79
N THR A 226 29.22 29.25 -1.61
CA THR A 226 30.09 29.74 -0.54
C THR A 226 31.56 29.78 -0.98
N GLN A 227 32.04 28.77 -1.69
CA GLN A 227 33.42 28.74 -2.21
C GLN A 227 33.68 29.85 -3.23
N ARG A 228 32.72 30.14 -4.11
CA ARG A 228 32.82 31.29 -5.05
C ARG A 228 32.87 32.62 -4.30
N GLN A 229 32.09 32.76 -3.22
CA GLN A 229 32.13 33.96 -2.38
C GLN A 229 33.48 34.09 -1.67
N LEU A 230 34.01 33.01 -1.10
CA LEU A 230 35.32 33.01 -0.45
C LEU A 230 36.45 33.31 -1.43
N SER A 231 36.44 32.73 -2.64
CA SER A 231 37.46 33.04 -3.66
C SER A 231 37.38 34.52 -4.10
N THR A 232 36.18 35.09 -4.17
CA THR A 232 35.99 36.51 -4.46
C THR A 232 36.54 37.38 -3.32
N ILE A 233 36.33 36.98 -2.06
CA ILE A 233 36.88 37.69 -0.89
C ILE A 233 38.41 37.64 -0.89
N ASP A 234 39.02 36.48 -1.19
CA ASP A 234 40.47 36.35 -1.29
C ASP A 234 41.05 37.17 -2.45
N GLU A 235 40.35 37.22 -3.60
CA GLU A 235 40.71 38.11 -4.70
C GLU A 235 40.64 39.59 -4.30
N ILE A 236 39.58 40.02 -3.60
CA ILE A 236 39.44 41.40 -3.09
C ILE A 236 40.53 41.70 -2.06
N LYS A 237 40.86 40.76 -1.17
CA LYS A 237 41.93 40.92 -0.18
C LYS A 237 43.29 41.04 -0.86
N ASN A 238 43.56 40.20 -1.86
CA ASN A 238 44.78 40.27 -2.66
C ASN A 238 44.87 41.56 -3.49
N GLN A 239 43.75 42.06 -4.04
CA GLN A 239 43.69 43.35 -4.72
C GLN A 239 43.90 44.52 -3.76
N SER A 240 43.33 44.46 -2.55
CA SER A 240 43.51 45.48 -1.51
C SER A 240 44.96 45.53 -1.03
N VAL A 241 45.60 44.38 -0.82
CA VAL A 241 47.04 44.30 -0.49
C VAL A 241 47.90 44.89 -1.62
N ARG A 242 47.53 44.65 -2.89
CA ARG A 242 48.21 45.27 -4.04
C ARG A 242 48.00 46.78 -4.13
N MET A 243 46.82 47.29 -3.77
CA MET A 243 46.57 48.75 -3.74
C MET A 243 47.31 49.42 -2.59
N VAL A 244 47.37 48.82 -1.40
CA VAL A 244 48.15 49.35 -0.27
C VAL A 244 49.65 49.40 -0.60
N HIS A 245 50.18 48.38 -1.29
CA HIS A 245 51.57 48.40 -1.76
C HIS A 245 51.84 49.35 -2.95
N SER A 246 50.82 49.79 -3.70
CA SER A 246 51.01 50.79 -4.77
C SER A 246 50.94 52.24 -4.27
N THR A 247 50.40 52.48 -3.07
CA THR A 247 50.35 53.82 -2.44
C THR A 247 51.63 54.25 -1.71
N ASP A 248 52.61 53.36 -1.49
CA ASP A 248 53.84 53.66 -0.72
C ASP A 248 55.00 54.24 -1.55
N VAL A 249 54.77 54.64 -2.81
CA VAL A 249 55.84 55.12 -3.73
C VAL A 249 55.58 56.54 -4.26
N ARG A 250 54.81 57.38 -3.56
CA ARG A 250 54.60 58.76 -4.01
C ARG A 250 54.69 59.80 -2.88
N GLY A 251 55.93 60.26 -2.66
CA GLY A 251 56.26 61.65 -2.33
C GLY A 251 55.95 62.12 -0.91
N GLU A 252 56.97 62.08 -0.06
CA GLU A 252 57.29 63.22 0.80
C GLU A 252 57.42 64.49 -0.07
N ASP A 253 56.94 65.62 0.47
CA ASP A 253 56.99 67.01 -0.04
C ASP A 253 55.62 67.59 -0.44
N ASP A 254 54.80 67.95 0.55
CA ASP A 254 54.51 69.38 0.80
C ASP A 254 53.64 69.58 2.05
N ALA A 255 54.08 70.52 2.87
CA ALA A 255 53.49 70.86 4.16
C ALA A 255 52.39 71.93 4.05
N THR A 256 51.50 71.90 5.05
CA THR A 256 50.80 73.05 5.66
C THR A 256 49.80 73.88 4.84
N LYS A 257 48.50 73.80 5.23
CA LYS A 257 47.77 74.93 5.88
C LYS A 257 46.30 74.61 6.25
N THR A 258 45.99 74.89 7.52
CA THR A 258 44.70 75.35 8.13
C THR A 258 43.45 74.47 7.96
N ALA A 259 42.92 73.80 9.00
CA ALA A 259 42.32 74.26 10.27
C ALA A 259 40.82 74.65 10.19
N THR A 260 40.10 74.35 11.29
CA THR A 260 38.71 74.71 11.71
C THR A 260 37.55 73.90 11.10
N LEU A 261 36.47 73.50 11.80
CA LEU A 261 36.02 73.48 13.21
C LEU A 261 34.59 72.83 13.19
N ASN A 262 34.09 72.37 14.34
CA ASN A 262 32.71 71.93 14.69
C ASN A 262 32.39 70.45 14.39
N GLN A 263 32.20 69.53 15.35
CA GLN A 263 31.58 69.52 16.68
C GLN A 263 30.05 69.75 16.69
N THR A 264 29.36 68.79 17.35
CA THR A 264 27.97 68.76 17.87
C THR A 264 26.81 68.75 16.86
N THR A 265 25.99 67.68 16.88
CA THR A 265 24.76 67.64 17.69
C THR A 265 24.14 66.23 17.74
N SER A 266 23.87 65.80 18.96
CA SER A 266 22.92 64.79 19.39
C SER A 266 21.47 65.24 19.16
N ARG A 267 20.58 64.27 18.87
CA ARG A 267 19.12 64.39 18.90
C ARG A 267 18.59 62.96 19.01
N ASP A 268 18.25 62.42 20.18
CA ASP A 268 17.07 62.67 21.02
C ASP A 268 15.78 62.79 20.20
N GLU A 269 15.13 61.66 19.96
CA GLU A 269 13.67 61.59 19.83
C GLU A 269 13.13 60.49 20.74
N ASP A 270 12.36 60.96 21.72
CA ASP A 270 11.52 60.23 22.63
C ASP A 270 10.45 59.43 21.87
N ILE A 271 10.27 58.16 22.21
CA ILE A 271 9.02 57.45 21.95
C ILE A 271 8.48 56.96 23.30
N GLU A 272 7.37 57.60 23.68
CA GLU A 272 6.63 57.36 24.91
C GLU A 272 6.21 55.90 25.07
N VAL A 273 6.53 55.39 26.25
CA VAL A 273 5.94 54.21 26.87
C VAL A 273 4.49 54.51 27.24
N LEU A 274 3.54 53.86 26.59
CA LEU A 274 2.17 53.72 27.11
C LEU A 274 1.91 52.27 27.47
N HIS A 275 1.76 52.06 28.78
CA HIS A 275 1.16 50.89 29.40
C HIS A 275 -0.18 50.55 28.72
N ASN A 276 -0.32 49.29 28.29
CA ASN A 276 -1.62 48.62 28.27
C ASN A 276 -1.42 47.16 28.68
N ASP A 277 -1.82 46.88 29.91
CA ASP A 277 -2.10 45.52 30.39
C ASP A 277 -3.30 44.97 29.61
N SER A 278 -3.10 43.90 28.84
CA SER A 278 -4.17 42.98 28.48
C SER A 278 -3.59 41.58 28.23
N PRO A 279 -4.14 40.51 28.82
CA PRO A 279 -3.56 39.18 28.75
C PRO A 279 -4.21 38.41 27.61
N ASP A 280 -3.53 38.26 26.48
CA ASP A 280 -3.86 37.22 25.50
C ASP A 280 -2.57 36.70 24.87
N GLY A 281 -2.24 35.44 25.21
CA GLY A 281 -1.09 34.72 24.69
C GLY A 281 -1.27 34.42 23.21
N HIS A 282 -0.62 35.24 22.37
CA HIS A 282 -0.36 34.90 21.00
C HIS A 282 1.07 34.35 20.90
N ASP A 283 1.18 33.03 20.77
CA ASP A 283 2.39 32.33 20.35
C ASP A 283 2.72 32.77 18.91
N SER A 284 3.56 33.81 18.77
CA SER A 284 4.27 34.08 17.52
C SER A 284 5.34 33.02 17.35
N LEU A 285 5.12 32.08 16.41
CA LEU A 285 6.13 31.17 15.90
C LEU A 285 7.30 31.99 15.33
N GLU A 286 8.38 32.06 16.10
CA GLU A 286 9.69 32.54 15.66
C GLU A 286 10.24 31.63 14.54
N ASP A 287 10.64 32.25 13.43
CA ASP A 287 11.27 31.63 12.25
C ASP A 287 12.80 31.63 12.37
N ASP A 288 13.33 31.57 13.60
CA ASP A 288 14.75 31.70 13.93
C ASP A 288 15.55 30.38 13.77
N GLY A 289 14.98 29.42 13.05
CA GLY A 289 15.52 28.04 12.94
C GLY A 289 16.51 27.78 11.81
N GLU A 290 16.54 28.58 10.74
CA GLU A 290 17.34 28.24 9.54
C GLU A 290 18.83 28.65 9.65
N ASP A 291 19.17 29.75 10.33
CA ASP A 291 20.54 30.27 10.34
C ASP A 291 21.53 29.41 11.18
N ASN A 292 21.04 28.71 12.22
CA ASN A 292 21.90 27.86 13.06
C ASN A 292 22.25 26.51 12.42
N ALA A 293 21.47 26.00 11.46
CA ALA A 293 21.74 24.73 10.82
C ALA A 293 22.98 24.77 9.89
N GLN A 294 23.38 25.97 9.44
CA GLN A 294 24.41 26.13 8.43
C GLN A 294 25.83 25.88 8.96
N SER A 295 26.14 26.36 10.18
CA SER A 295 27.43 26.14 10.87
C SER A 295 27.71 24.64 11.10
N ASP A 296 26.68 23.87 11.46
CA ASP A 296 26.82 22.47 11.84
C ASP A 296 27.05 21.53 10.64
N SER A 297 26.63 21.92 9.43
CA SER A 297 26.74 21.10 8.22
C SER A 297 28.18 20.88 7.75
N VAL A 298 29.05 21.90 7.90
CA VAL A 298 30.48 21.81 7.54
C VAL A 298 31.20 20.85 8.48
N GLY A 299 30.86 20.90 9.77
CA GLY A 299 31.42 19.98 10.77
C GLY A 299 31.08 18.51 10.50
N LEU A 300 29.91 18.21 9.95
CA LEU A 300 29.55 16.83 9.61
C LEU A 300 30.45 16.25 8.50
N LEU A 301 30.74 17.03 7.47
CA LEU A 301 31.59 16.58 6.36
C LEU A 301 33.02 16.30 6.86
N ASP A 302 33.54 17.18 7.72
CA ASP A 302 34.87 17.02 8.31
C ASP A 302 34.94 15.77 9.20
N ILE A 303 33.90 15.50 10.01
CA ILE A 303 33.79 14.26 10.81
C ILE A 303 33.79 13.01 9.91
N ILE A 304 33.06 13.06 8.78
CA ILE A 304 32.99 11.94 7.83
C ILE A 304 34.34 11.73 7.16
N LEU A 305 35.01 12.79 6.69
CA LEU A 305 36.33 12.71 6.08
C LEU A 305 37.37 12.18 7.06
N GLU A 306 37.38 12.67 8.30
CA GLU A 306 38.28 12.19 9.35
C GLU A 306 38.07 10.68 9.59
N LYS A 307 36.82 10.21 9.60
CA LYS A 307 36.51 8.78 9.72
C LYS A 307 36.99 7.99 8.50
N LEU A 308 36.73 8.47 7.28
CA LEU A 308 37.20 7.82 6.05
C LEU A 308 38.73 7.68 6.06
N TRP A 309 39.46 8.71 6.48
CA TRP A 309 40.91 8.69 6.59
C TRP A 309 41.39 7.68 7.64
N LYS A 310 40.79 7.66 8.84
CA LYS A 310 41.12 6.69 9.89
C LYS A 310 40.85 5.25 9.47
N VAL A 311 39.76 5.02 8.75
CA VAL A 311 39.38 3.68 8.24
C VAL A 311 40.38 3.19 7.18
N ALA A 312 40.81 4.07 6.28
CA ALA A 312 41.83 3.74 5.29
C ALA A 312 43.19 3.44 5.95
N GLU A 313 43.63 4.27 6.90
CA GLU A 313 44.89 4.05 7.63
C GLU A 313 44.91 2.73 8.42
N ALA A 314 43.79 2.37 9.06
CA ALA A 314 43.69 1.14 9.84
C ALA A 314 43.80 -0.10 8.94
N THR A 315 43.25 -0.02 7.74
CA THR A 315 43.25 -1.12 6.77
C THR A 315 44.63 -1.31 6.15
N ASP A 316 45.32 -0.22 5.79
CA ASP A 316 46.69 -0.23 5.27
C ASP A 316 47.68 -0.85 6.29
N LYS A 317 47.58 -0.47 7.57
CA LYS A 317 48.39 -1.05 8.65
C LYS A 317 48.12 -2.54 8.87
N GLY A 318 46.91 -3.01 8.60
CA GLY A 318 46.51 -4.42 8.74
C GLY A 318 47.07 -5.35 7.67
N ALA A 319 47.34 -4.85 6.46
CA ALA A 319 47.94 -5.63 5.37
C ALA A 319 49.46 -5.87 5.57
N SER A 320 50.11 -5.11 6.45
CA SER A 320 51.58 -5.09 6.63
C SER A 320 52.08 -5.69 7.96
N ILE A 321 51.26 -6.38 8.77
CA ILE A 321 51.71 -6.84 10.10
C ILE A 321 52.58 -8.11 10.00
N SER A 322 53.88 -7.89 9.79
CA SER A 322 54.92 -8.56 10.58
C SER A 322 55.08 -7.82 11.91
N PRO A 323 55.37 -8.51 13.03
CA PRO A 323 55.22 -7.93 14.36
C PRO A 323 56.41 -7.03 14.72
N LEU A 324 56.19 -5.71 14.77
CA LEU A 324 57.01 -4.79 15.55
C LEU A 324 56.09 -3.90 16.40
N ALA A 325 55.76 -4.42 17.58
CA ALA A 325 55.07 -3.69 18.64
C ALA A 325 56.10 -3.04 19.57
N SER A 326 56.35 -1.74 19.40
CA SER A 326 56.85 -0.84 20.47
C SER A 326 56.96 0.60 19.94
N ASN A 327 55.89 1.40 20.05
CA ASN A 327 55.92 2.87 20.26
C ASN A 327 54.52 3.48 20.09
N ALA A 328 53.62 3.25 21.04
CA ALA A 328 52.25 3.79 21.04
C ALA A 328 52.09 5.11 21.83
N ASN A 329 53.18 5.83 22.15
CA ASN A 329 53.15 7.04 22.98
C ASN A 329 53.36 8.37 22.23
N ARG A 330 53.14 8.42 20.91
CA ARG A 330 53.17 9.70 20.17
C ARG A 330 51.84 10.45 20.35
N LYS A 331 51.89 11.54 21.13
CA LYS A 331 50.85 12.58 21.18
C LYS A 331 50.41 12.95 19.76
N SER A 332 49.10 12.96 19.53
CA SER A 332 48.38 13.26 18.28
C SER A 332 48.41 14.75 17.89
N SER A 333 49.57 15.41 17.99
CA SER A 333 49.73 16.77 17.49
C SER A 333 49.93 16.73 15.97
N SER A 334 49.02 17.37 15.24
CA SER A 334 48.85 17.46 13.78
C SER A 334 48.46 16.15 13.10
N LEU A 335 47.16 15.98 12.82
CA LEU A 335 46.68 15.09 11.77
C LEU A 335 47.32 15.60 10.47
N SER A 336 48.38 14.93 10.06
CA SER A 336 49.20 15.21 8.89
C SER A 336 48.35 15.11 7.64
N ASP A 337 48.43 16.13 6.79
CA ASP A 337 47.97 16.27 5.40
C ASP A 337 46.95 15.25 4.85
N PRO A 338 45.84 15.71 4.23
CA PRO A 338 44.82 14.82 3.68
C PRO A 338 45.44 13.80 2.71
N PRO A 339 44.99 12.53 2.73
CA PRO A 339 45.59 11.47 1.92
C PRO A 339 45.45 11.77 0.43
N LYS A 340 46.50 11.44 -0.34
CA LYS A 340 46.50 11.57 -1.79
C LYS A 340 45.40 10.70 -2.38
N LEU A 341 44.57 11.30 -3.23
CA LEU A 341 43.49 10.59 -3.91
C LEU A 341 44.06 9.80 -5.10
N ASN A 342 44.29 8.49 -4.89
CA ASN A 342 44.77 7.58 -5.93
C ASN A 342 43.91 6.30 -5.97
N LYS A 343 44.16 5.43 -6.96
CA LYS A 343 43.40 4.19 -7.14
C LYS A 343 43.48 3.28 -5.91
N GLU A 344 44.68 3.15 -5.33
CA GLU A 344 44.91 2.29 -4.18
C GLU A 344 44.12 2.76 -2.96
N PHE A 345 44.09 4.06 -2.70
CA PHE A 345 43.32 4.63 -1.60
C PHE A 345 41.82 4.38 -1.77
N VAL A 346 41.27 4.60 -2.98
CA VAL A 346 39.85 4.33 -3.26
C VAL A 346 39.54 2.82 -3.12
N LYS A 347 40.46 1.96 -3.54
CA LYS A 347 40.34 0.51 -3.37
C LYS A 347 40.27 0.10 -1.90
N ILE A 348 41.20 0.58 -1.08
CA ILE A 348 41.23 0.36 0.37
C ILE A 348 39.92 0.84 1.01
N LEU A 349 39.42 2.00 0.57
CA LEU A 349 38.20 2.58 1.10
C LEU A 349 36.96 1.72 0.77
N LEU A 350 36.87 1.19 -0.46
CA LEU A 350 35.83 0.27 -0.87
C LEU A 350 35.88 -1.03 -0.06
N GLU A 351 37.06 -1.62 0.11
CA GLU A 351 37.25 -2.84 0.91
C GLU A 351 36.83 -2.63 2.37
N ALA A 352 37.19 -1.48 2.94
CA ALA A 352 36.86 -1.14 4.31
C ALA A 352 35.36 -0.86 4.51
N CYS A 353 34.67 -0.38 3.48
CA CYS A 353 33.21 -0.23 3.44
C CYS A 353 32.48 -1.54 3.08
N GLY A 354 33.17 -2.68 2.98
CA GLY A 354 32.52 -3.95 2.62
C GLY A 354 32.07 -4.03 1.16
N LEU A 355 32.64 -3.20 0.28
CA LEU A 355 32.33 -3.10 -1.15
C LEU A 355 33.42 -3.79 -1.99
N GLN A 356 33.82 -5.01 -1.61
CA GLN A 356 34.97 -5.69 -2.23
C GLN A 356 34.78 -5.90 -3.75
N GLU A 357 33.56 -6.17 -4.20
CA GLU A 357 33.27 -6.35 -5.63
C GLU A 357 33.64 -5.12 -6.46
N TRP A 358 33.50 -3.92 -5.91
CA TRP A 358 33.85 -2.67 -6.59
C TRP A 358 35.33 -2.35 -6.47
N ALA A 359 35.97 -2.84 -5.40
CA ALA A 359 37.42 -2.75 -5.23
C ALA A 359 38.19 -3.59 -6.27
N GLU A 360 37.52 -4.54 -6.94
CA GLU A 360 38.09 -5.35 -8.02
C GLU A 360 37.93 -4.69 -9.42
N GLU A 361 37.07 -3.67 -9.55
CA GLU A 361 36.80 -2.99 -10.82
C GLU A 361 37.71 -1.77 -11.03
N ASP A 362 38.91 -1.99 -11.57
CA ASP A 362 39.92 -0.93 -11.82
C ASP A 362 39.40 0.27 -12.63
N ASP A 363 38.50 0.02 -13.59
CA ASP A 363 37.87 1.06 -14.41
C ASP A 363 36.90 1.94 -13.59
N LEU A 364 36.13 1.33 -12.69
CA LEU A 364 35.24 2.05 -11.78
C LEU A 364 36.06 2.90 -10.81
N ILE A 365 37.10 2.33 -10.21
CA ILE A 365 38.03 3.01 -9.31
C ILE A 365 38.67 4.22 -10.01
N GLN A 366 39.13 4.04 -11.25
CA GLN A 366 39.68 5.14 -12.04
C GLN A 366 38.68 6.26 -12.26
N ARG A 367 37.43 5.92 -12.61
CA ARG A 367 36.35 6.91 -12.74
C ARG A 367 36.01 7.60 -11.42
N MET A 368 36.04 6.87 -10.30
CA MET A 368 35.83 7.44 -8.97
C MET A 368 36.91 8.46 -8.60
N VAL A 369 38.18 8.19 -8.91
CA VAL A 369 39.29 9.14 -8.73
C VAL A 369 39.12 10.36 -9.63
N GLN A 370 38.75 10.17 -10.90
CA GLN A 370 38.53 11.28 -11.84
C GLN A 370 37.40 12.20 -11.42
N VAL A 371 36.28 11.63 -10.96
CA VAL A 371 35.10 12.37 -10.52
C VAL A 371 35.35 13.13 -9.21
N ALA A 372 36.19 12.57 -8.33
CA ALA A 372 36.60 13.21 -7.07
C ALA A 372 37.85 14.10 -7.22
N ALA A 373 38.35 14.33 -8.44
CA ALA A 373 39.59 15.09 -8.64
C ALA A 373 39.44 16.55 -8.16
N SER A 374 40.37 16.99 -7.31
CA SER A 374 40.48 18.37 -6.83
C SER A 374 41.87 18.94 -7.10
N PRO A 375 42.06 20.28 -7.06
CA PRO A 375 43.36 20.90 -7.26
C PRO A 375 44.44 20.47 -6.27
N SER A 376 44.07 20.01 -5.07
CA SER A 376 45.02 19.54 -4.06
C SER A 376 45.58 18.15 -4.39
N GLY A 377 44.90 17.37 -5.24
CA GLY A 377 45.24 15.97 -5.49
C GLY A 377 44.97 15.05 -4.29
N CYS A 378 44.33 15.56 -3.23
CA CYS A 378 44.00 14.83 -2.02
C CYS A 378 42.47 14.71 -1.86
N LEU A 379 42.00 13.76 -1.05
CA LEU A 379 40.59 13.65 -0.71
C LEU A 379 40.21 14.70 0.36
N ASP A 380 40.14 15.95 -0.06
CA ASP A 380 39.66 17.08 0.74
C ASP A 380 38.13 17.29 0.59
N CYS A 381 37.58 18.27 1.31
CA CYS A 381 36.15 18.59 1.26
C CYS A 381 35.67 18.90 -0.18
N ARG A 382 36.53 19.55 -0.98
CA ARG A 382 36.23 19.87 -2.39
C ARG A 382 36.16 18.62 -3.26
N ALA A 383 37.15 17.74 -3.15
CA ALA A 383 37.19 16.44 -3.82
C ALA A 383 35.94 15.63 -3.48
N PHE A 384 35.58 15.56 -2.20
CA PHE A 384 34.45 14.77 -1.73
C PHE A 384 33.11 15.36 -2.15
N VAL A 385 32.92 16.68 -2.09
CA VAL A 385 31.70 17.33 -2.62
C VAL A 385 31.58 17.10 -4.13
N ALA A 386 32.67 17.23 -4.89
CA ALA A 386 32.68 16.92 -6.32
C ALA A 386 32.29 15.46 -6.57
N ALA A 387 32.86 14.54 -5.78
CA ALA A 387 32.57 13.11 -5.84
C ALA A 387 31.08 12.78 -5.67
N LEU A 388 30.40 13.51 -4.79
CA LEU A 388 28.99 13.29 -4.47
C LEU A 388 28.02 13.96 -5.46
N THR A 389 28.44 15.03 -6.16
CA THR A 389 27.52 15.97 -6.84
C THR A 389 27.79 16.17 -8.33
N SER A 390 28.89 15.67 -8.90
CA SER A 390 29.26 15.99 -10.30
C SER A 390 28.27 15.49 -11.36
N ASP A 391 27.39 14.55 -11.01
CA ASP A 391 26.32 14.03 -11.89
C ASP A 391 24.94 14.62 -11.57
N LEU A 392 24.86 15.56 -10.64
CA LEU A 392 23.62 16.15 -10.14
C LEU A 392 23.37 17.57 -10.66
N ASP A 393 24.20 18.09 -11.58
CA ASP A 393 24.04 19.44 -12.13
C ASP A 393 22.73 19.59 -12.94
N SER A 394 22.16 18.48 -13.42
CA SER A 394 20.84 18.45 -14.07
C SER A 394 19.65 18.53 -13.09
N TRP A 395 19.88 18.39 -11.79
CA TRP A 395 18.83 18.51 -10.78
C TRP A 395 18.71 19.96 -10.31
N HIS A 396 17.55 20.56 -10.56
CA HIS A 396 17.23 21.88 -10.04
C HIS A 396 16.73 21.74 -8.60
N VAL A 397 17.59 22.07 -7.64
CA VAL A 397 17.28 21.94 -6.20
C VAL A 397 16.04 22.74 -5.80
N ASP A 398 15.81 23.88 -6.46
CA ASP A 398 14.62 24.71 -6.19
C ASP A 398 13.30 23.98 -6.48
N ASP A 399 13.30 22.95 -7.32
CA ASP A 399 12.11 22.16 -7.65
C ASP A 399 11.63 21.29 -6.47
N GLU A 400 12.47 21.07 -5.45
CA GLU A 400 12.06 20.37 -4.23
C GLU A 400 11.00 21.12 -3.43
N PHE A 401 11.01 22.46 -3.53
CA PHE A 401 10.06 23.32 -2.83
C PHE A 401 8.97 23.87 -3.75
N LYS A 402 9.09 23.66 -5.06
CA LYS A 402 8.06 24.04 -6.01
C LYS A 402 6.82 23.17 -5.83
N GLU A 403 5.67 23.83 -5.92
CA GLU A 403 4.35 23.22 -5.97
C GLU A 403 4.10 22.57 -7.33
N SER A 404 4.78 21.44 -7.54
CA SER A 404 4.82 20.70 -8.78
C SER A 404 4.92 19.21 -8.49
N THR A 405 4.41 18.40 -9.42
CA THR A 405 4.61 16.95 -9.38
C THR A 405 6.01 16.58 -9.86
N TYR A 406 6.56 15.46 -9.39
CA TYR A 406 7.85 14.95 -9.89
C TYR A 406 7.84 14.76 -11.41
N VAL A 407 6.71 14.37 -12.01
CA VAL A 407 6.61 14.29 -13.48
C VAL A 407 6.75 15.66 -14.13
N SER A 408 6.21 16.71 -13.52
CA SER A 408 6.31 18.08 -14.04
C SER A 408 7.71 18.64 -13.90
N ASP A 409 8.39 18.38 -12.78
CA ASP A 409 9.80 18.79 -12.60
C ASP A 409 10.68 18.07 -13.60
N VAL A 410 10.46 16.76 -13.72
CA VAL A 410 11.30 15.92 -14.53
C VAL A 410 10.98 16.03 -16.00
N PHE A 411 9.79 16.33 -16.51
CA PHE A 411 9.58 16.40 -17.97
C PHE A 411 9.19 17.80 -18.46
N GLY A 412 9.01 18.75 -17.55
CA GLY A 412 8.44 20.05 -17.88
C GLY A 412 6.92 19.99 -18.15
N PRO A 413 6.24 21.13 -18.09
CA PRO A 413 4.79 21.22 -18.29
C PRO A 413 4.36 20.83 -19.71
N ASP A 414 5.19 21.10 -20.72
CA ASP A 414 4.86 20.86 -22.13
C ASP A 414 4.73 19.37 -22.47
N VAL A 415 5.60 18.55 -21.87
CA VAL A 415 5.58 17.10 -22.07
C VAL A 415 4.38 16.46 -21.37
N ILE A 416 3.90 17.02 -20.25
CA ILE A 416 2.66 16.60 -19.62
C ILE A 416 1.46 16.82 -20.54
N HIS A 417 1.40 17.98 -21.21
CA HIS A 417 0.38 18.24 -22.23
C HIS A 417 0.45 17.21 -23.36
N PHE A 418 1.65 16.88 -23.83
CA PHE A 418 1.83 15.83 -24.83
C PHE A 418 1.28 14.48 -24.34
N PHE A 419 1.64 14.08 -23.12
CA PHE A 419 1.15 12.84 -22.53
C PHE A 419 -0.38 12.84 -22.37
N ALA A 420 -1.00 13.99 -22.10
CA ALA A 420 -2.45 14.12 -21.93
C ALA A 420 -3.23 13.94 -23.25
N HIS A 421 -2.64 14.30 -24.39
CA HIS A 421 -3.31 14.24 -25.71
C HIS A 421 -3.17 12.91 -26.46
N GLY A 422 -2.58 11.89 -25.85
CA GLY A 422 -2.86 10.48 -26.19
C GLY A 422 -2.44 10.00 -27.58
N LYS A 423 -1.44 10.62 -28.22
CA LYS A 423 -0.77 9.99 -29.37
C LYS A 423 -0.07 8.71 -28.89
N ARG A 424 -0.40 7.56 -29.48
CA ARG A 424 -0.06 6.20 -28.98
C ARG A 424 1.45 5.91 -28.87
N LYS A 425 2.31 6.69 -29.52
CA LYS A 425 3.76 6.60 -29.41
C LYS A 425 4.33 8.01 -29.49
N ALA A 426 4.93 8.47 -28.39
CA ALA A 426 5.78 9.63 -28.40
C ALA A 426 7.21 9.12 -28.54
N THR A 427 7.88 9.43 -29.65
CA THR A 427 9.34 9.40 -29.64
C THR A 427 9.75 10.79 -29.19
N ILE A 428 10.14 10.93 -27.93
CA ILE A 428 10.72 12.18 -27.44
C ILE A 428 12.16 12.16 -27.93
N ASN A 429 12.40 12.82 -29.07
CA ASN A 429 13.75 13.11 -29.50
C ASN A 429 14.27 14.21 -28.58
N PHE A 430 15.01 13.83 -27.54
CA PHE A 430 15.74 14.80 -26.73
C PHE A 430 16.76 15.45 -27.65
N SER A 431 16.51 16.71 -28.04
CA SER A 431 17.54 17.48 -28.74
C SER A 431 18.76 17.51 -27.83
N PRO A 432 19.96 17.13 -28.30
CA PRO A 432 21.17 17.27 -27.51
C PRO A 432 21.25 18.72 -27.04
N GLU A 433 21.45 18.92 -25.73
CA GLU A 433 21.52 20.24 -25.10
C GLU A 433 22.30 21.21 -26.00
N GLU A 434 21.63 22.25 -26.47
CA GLU A 434 22.33 23.42 -27.01
C GLU A 434 23.24 23.90 -25.89
N LYS A 435 24.55 23.76 -26.08
CA LYS A 435 25.54 24.33 -25.16
C LYS A 435 25.13 25.79 -24.95
N PRO A 436 25.02 26.28 -23.71
CA PRO A 436 24.64 27.67 -23.46
C PRO A 436 25.63 28.54 -24.23
N ASP A 437 25.13 29.28 -25.23
CA ASP A 437 25.91 30.23 -26.00
C ASP A 437 26.49 31.24 -25.01
N GLY A 438 27.76 31.05 -24.68
CA GLY A 438 28.57 31.93 -23.85
C GLY A 438 28.80 33.23 -24.61
N GLY A 439 27.78 34.08 -24.64
CA GLY A 439 27.85 35.45 -25.11
C GLY A 439 28.65 36.31 -24.14
N ALA A 440 29.97 36.29 -24.28
CA ALA A 440 30.81 37.46 -24.01
C ALA A 440 31.57 37.75 -25.30
N ASN A 441 31.17 38.84 -25.97
CA ASN A 441 31.87 39.39 -27.13
C ASN A 441 33.33 39.69 -26.76
N VAL A 442 34.23 38.73 -27.01
CA VAL A 442 35.66 39.00 -27.11
C VAL A 442 35.91 39.46 -28.54
N PRO A 443 36.42 40.68 -28.78
CA PRO A 443 36.78 41.13 -30.11
C PRO A 443 37.88 40.22 -30.66
N SER A 444 37.61 39.59 -31.79
CA SER A 444 38.54 38.77 -32.55
C SER A 444 39.71 39.64 -33.03
N THR A 445 40.90 39.38 -32.50
CA THR A 445 42.16 39.74 -33.16
C THR A 445 42.72 38.50 -33.85
N ASP A 446 42.76 38.59 -35.17
CA ASP A 446 43.68 38.01 -36.15
C ASP A 446 43.87 36.48 -36.22
N ASP A 447 43.24 35.91 -37.26
CA ASP A 447 43.83 35.06 -38.31
C ASP A 447 44.93 34.06 -37.93
N VAL A 448 44.52 32.94 -37.32
CA VAL A 448 45.17 31.64 -37.58
C VAL A 448 44.08 30.57 -37.66
N ALA A 449 43.77 30.12 -38.87
CA ALA A 449 42.90 28.97 -39.09
C ALA A 449 43.54 27.71 -38.46
N PRO A 450 42.88 27.02 -37.52
CA PRO A 450 43.39 25.76 -37.02
C PRO A 450 43.29 24.71 -38.14
N PRO A 451 44.26 23.79 -38.26
CA PRO A 451 44.27 22.77 -39.30
C PRO A 451 43.05 21.86 -39.15
N GLU A 452 42.25 21.74 -40.23
CA GLU A 452 41.15 20.78 -40.35
C GLU A 452 41.67 19.38 -40.00
N THR A 453 41.34 18.91 -38.80
CA THR A 453 41.62 17.54 -38.40
C THR A 453 40.57 16.67 -39.07
N THR A 454 40.93 16.02 -40.17
CA THR A 454 40.10 15.05 -40.87
C THR A 454 39.83 13.85 -39.95
N LEU A 455 38.77 13.93 -39.16
CA LEU A 455 38.24 12.81 -38.38
C LEU A 455 37.99 11.61 -39.31
N SER A 456 38.46 10.44 -38.88
CA SER A 456 38.36 9.18 -39.61
C SER A 456 36.88 8.85 -39.94
N PRO A 457 36.58 8.25 -41.10
CA PRO A 457 35.24 7.76 -41.43
C PRO A 457 34.63 6.85 -40.34
N ASP A 458 35.47 6.14 -39.59
CA ASP A 458 35.04 5.24 -38.51
C ASP A 458 34.59 6.02 -37.26
N GLU A 459 35.20 7.17 -36.93
CA GLU A 459 34.74 8.03 -35.82
C GLU A 459 33.40 8.67 -36.13
N LYS A 460 33.17 9.08 -37.38
CA LYS A 460 31.86 9.58 -37.83
C LYS A 460 30.77 8.49 -37.81
N LEU A 461 31.15 7.23 -37.97
CA LEU A 461 30.22 6.10 -37.88
C LEU A 461 29.86 5.77 -36.43
N VAL A 462 30.83 5.86 -35.51
CA VAL A 462 30.60 5.69 -34.05
C VAL A 462 29.74 6.82 -33.49
N GLU A 463 30.03 8.07 -33.86
CA GLU A 463 29.25 9.24 -33.41
C GLU A 463 27.81 9.22 -33.95
N ASN A 464 27.60 8.77 -35.20
CA ASN A 464 26.26 8.57 -35.74
C ASN A 464 25.52 7.38 -35.11
N LYS A 465 26.23 6.32 -34.71
CA LYS A 465 25.63 5.16 -34.03
C LYS A 465 25.19 5.52 -32.60
N GLU A 466 25.97 6.30 -31.86
CA GLU A 466 25.58 6.82 -30.54
C GLU A 466 24.38 7.78 -30.64
N ARG A 467 24.28 8.58 -31.71
CA ARG A 467 23.11 9.45 -31.95
C ARG A 467 21.82 8.66 -32.16
N VAL A 468 21.85 7.54 -32.90
CA VAL A 468 20.66 6.74 -33.23
C VAL A 468 20.21 5.84 -32.07
N GLU A 469 21.11 5.44 -31.17
CA GLU A 469 20.79 4.52 -30.06
C GLU A 469 20.18 5.20 -28.81
N SER A 470 19.82 6.49 -28.86
CA SER A 470 19.38 7.23 -27.66
C SER A 470 17.89 7.59 -27.56
N SER A 471 17.04 7.15 -28.49
CA SER A 471 15.59 7.39 -28.37
C SER A 471 14.92 6.33 -27.48
N MET A 472 14.67 6.64 -26.21
CA MET A 472 13.73 5.84 -25.40
C MET A 472 12.31 6.09 -25.89
N THR A 473 11.56 5.00 -26.13
CA THR A 473 10.14 5.08 -26.50
C THR A 473 9.29 4.83 -25.26
N PHE A 474 8.71 5.90 -24.72
CA PHE A 474 7.76 5.78 -23.61
C PHE A 474 6.40 5.37 -24.14
N VAL A 475 5.92 4.20 -23.76
CA VAL A 475 4.52 3.81 -23.98
C VAL A 475 3.75 4.20 -22.74
N ARG A 476 2.95 5.27 -22.84
CA ARG A 476 2.03 5.61 -21.76
C ARG A 476 0.87 4.63 -21.77
N ILE A 477 0.72 3.88 -20.69
CA ILE A 477 -0.49 3.09 -20.46
C ILE A 477 -1.58 4.06 -20.00
N ARG A 478 -2.75 4.02 -20.63
CA ARG A 478 -3.93 4.76 -20.16
C ARG A 478 -4.42 4.12 -18.88
N THR A 479 -3.82 4.49 -17.77
CA THR A 479 -4.44 4.34 -16.45
C THR A 479 -5.48 5.44 -16.37
N SER A 480 -6.77 5.08 -16.28
CA SER A 480 -7.84 6.04 -16.01
C SER A 480 -7.72 6.52 -14.57
N LYS A 481 -6.68 7.31 -14.26
CA LYS A 481 -6.41 7.88 -12.92
C LYS A 481 -7.60 8.66 -12.37
N VAL A 482 -8.46 9.11 -13.29
CA VAL A 482 -9.79 9.70 -13.05
C VAL A 482 -10.65 8.85 -12.10
N ILE A 483 -10.58 7.53 -12.19
CA ILE A 483 -11.45 6.58 -11.44
C ILE A 483 -10.67 5.98 -10.25
N ASP A 484 -9.42 6.41 -10.04
CA ASP A 484 -8.53 5.78 -9.07
C ASP A 484 -8.65 6.42 -7.67
N PHE A 485 -9.59 5.91 -6.89
CA PHE A 485 -9.79 6.28 -5.49
C PHE A 485 -8.60 5.96 -4.57
N ILE A 486 -7.59 5.24 -5.04
CA ILE A 486 -6.43 4.84 -4.23
C ILE A 486 -5.34 5.93 -4.25
N VAL A 487 -5.19 6.63 -5.37
CA VAL A 487 -4.09 7.57 -5.65
C VAL A 487 -4.48 9.04 -5.40
N ASP A 488 -5.68 9.27 -4.85
CA ASP A 488 -6.40 10.54 -4.79
C ASP A 488 -5.68 11.77 -4.21
N ALA A 489 -6.27 12.93 -4.49
CA ALA A 489 -5.77 14.25 -4.17
C ALA A 489 -6.83 15.11 -3.42
N PHE A 490 -6.46 15.76 -2.31
CA PHE A 490 -7.35 16.27 -1.24
C PHE A 490 -8.51 17.20 -1.69
N HIS A 491 -8.31 18.07 -2.69
CA HIS A 491 -9.39 18.95 -3.19
C HIS A 491 -10.48 18.23 -3.98
N SER A 492 -10.28 16.96 -4.32
CA SER A 492 -11.28 16.10 -4.97
C SER A 492 -12.39 15.66 -4.00
N PHE A 493 -12.17 15.83 -2.69
CA PHE A 493 -13.03 15.29 -1.65
C PHE A 493 -14.46 15.83 -1.69
N PHE A 494 -14.64 17.15 -1.76
CA PHE A 494 -15.97 17.75 -1.76
C PHE A 494 -16.79 17.33 -2.99
N GLY A 495 -16.16 17.37 -4.18
CA GLY A 495 -16.78 16.86 -5.40
C GLY A 495 -17.13 15.37 -5.28
N LEU A 496 -16.27 14.57 -4.66
CA LEU A 496 -16.51 13.15 -4.48
C LEU A 496 -17.65 12.83 -3.51
N ILE A 497 -17.77 13.56 -2.39
CA ILE A 497 -18.93 13.45 -1.49
C ILE A 497 -20.21 13.74 -2.25
N LEU A 498 -20.24 14.83 -3.03
CA LEU A 498 -21.40 15.21 -3.81
C LEU A 498 -21.76 14.15 -4.86
N VAL A 499 -20.77 13.55 -5.54
CA VAL A 499 -21.00 12.43 -6.47
C VAL A 499 -21.63 11.23 -5.74
N TRP A 500 -21.13 10.87 -4.55
CA TRP A 500 -21.72 9.78 -3.76
C TRP A 500 -23.13 10.09 -3.29
N LEU A 501 -23.41 11.33 -2.84
CA LEU A 501 -24.75 11.76 -2.45
C LEU A 501 -25.74 11.67 -3.62
N VAL A 502 -25.34 12.17 -4.79
CA VAL A 502 -26.11 12.08 -6.04
C VAL A 502 -26.37 10.62 -6.40
N TYR A 503 -25.33 9.79 -6.38
CA TYR A 503 -25.45 8.36 -6.65
C TYR A 503 -26.42 7.68 -5.69
N ILE A 504 -26.29 7.87 -4.38
CA ILE A 504 -27.16 7.22 -3.38
C ILE A 504 -28.62 7.66 -3.58
N CYS A 505 -28.89 8.97 -3.70
CA CYS A 505 -30.25 9.47 -3.85
C CYS A 505 -30.93 8.90 -5.10
N TYR A 506 -30.25 8.93 -6.25
CA TYR A 506 -30.83 8.42 -7.49
C TYR A 506 -30.82 6.90 -7.57
N ALA A 507 -29.81 6.21 -7.04
CA ALA A 507 -29.78 4.76 -6.97
C ALA A 507 -30.97 4.24 -6.16
N THR A 508 -31.26 4.84 -5.00
CA THR A 508 -32.44 4.51 -4.20
C THR A 508 -33.73 4.80 -4.96
N THR A 509 -33.85 5.97 -5.59
CA THR A 509 -35.03 6.35 -6.38
C THR A 509 -35.29 5.36 -7.52
N TYR A 510 -34.29 5.06 -8.33
CA TYR A 510 -34.40 4.16 -9.48
C TYR A 510 -34.60 2.71 -9.04
N ALA A 511 -33.92 2.26 -7.98
CA ALA A 511 -34.14 0.95 -7.40
C ALA A 511 -35.58 0.76 -6.94
N SER A 512 -36.11 1.71 -6.16
CA SER A 512 -37.51 1.66 -5.70
C SER A 512 -38.48 1.66 -6.86
N LEU A 513 -38.24 2.49 -7.88
CA LEU A 513 -39.04 2.48 -9.10
C LEU A 513 -39.01 1.12 -9.80
N VAL A 514 -37.83 0.59 -10.11
CA VAL A 514 -37.69 -0.68 -10.85
C VAL A 514 -38.33 -1.83 -10.08
N LEU A 515 -38.15 -1.90 -8.76
CA LEU A 515 -38.77 -2.93 -7.92
C LEU A 515 -40.30 -2.86 -7.88
N THR A 516 -40.90 -1.69 -8.19
CA THR A 516 -42.37 -1.55 -8.30
C THR A 516 -42.93 -1.86 -9.69
N LEU A 517 -42.09 -2.06 -10.71
CA LEU A 517 -42.58 -2.36 -12.05
C LEU A 517 -43.18 -3.78 -12.10
N PRO A 518 -44.29 -4.00 -12.83
CA PRO A 518 -44.95 -5.30 -12.92
C PRO A 518 -44.03 -6.46 -13.36
N ALA A 519 -43.04 -6.17 -14.20
CA ALA A 519 -42.05 -7.15 -14.66
C ALA A 519 -41.20 -7.75 -13.52
N PHE A 520 -41.10 -7.05 -12.39
CA PHE A 520 -40.37 -7.48 -11.19
C PHE A 520 -41.29 -7.79 -10.01
N GLN A 521 -42.59 -7.51 -10.14
CA GLN A 521 -43.62 -7.99 -9.21
C GLN A 521 -43.96 -9.43 -9.55
N PHE A 522 -43.07 -10.34 -9.16
CA PHE A 522 -43.39 -11.75 -9.21
C PHE A 522 -44.47 -12.04 -8.15
N SER A 523 -45.65 -12.45 -8.60
CA SER A 523 -46.70 -12.91 -7.71
C SER A 523 -46.58 -14.43 -7.53
N CYS A 524 -46.46 -14.89 -6.29
CA CYS A 524 -46.70 -16.30 -5.99
C CYS A 524 -48.19 -16.57 -6.20
N ASN A 525 -48.53 -17.52 -7.08
CA ASN A 525 -49.92 -17.88 -7.34
C ASN A 525 -50.59 -18.30 -6.03
N ALA A 526 -51.73 -17.68 -5.70
CA ALA A 526 -52.49 -17.93 -4.46
C ALA A 526 -53.00 -19.38 -4.30
N GLY A 527 -52.80 -20.25 -5.30
CA GLY A 527 -53.11 -21.68 -5.26
C GLY A 527 -51.93 -22.59 -4.90
N MET A 528 -50.74 -22.06 -4.60
CA MET A 528 -49.59 -22.88 -4.18
C MET A 528 -49.75 -23.38 -2.74
N SER A 529 -49.39 -24.63 -2.49
CA SER A 529 -49.34 -25.20 -1.14
C SER A 529 -48.36 -24.43 -0.25
N GLN A 530 -48.61 -24.36 1.06
CA GLN A 530 -47.85 -23.55 2.04
C GLN A 530 -46.32 -23.78 2.01
N GLY A 531 -45.86 -24.98 1.64
CA GLY A 531 -44.43 -25.27 1.46
C GLY A 531 -43.82 -24.67 0.17
N GLN A 532 -44.62 -24.51 -0.88
CA GLN A 532 -44.19 -23.89 -2.15
C GLN A 532 -44.22 -22.36 -2.07
N GLU A 533 -45.07 -21.79 -1.21
CA GLU A 533 -45.14 -20.34 -0.99
C GLU A 533 -43.80 -19.79 -0.47
N PHE A 534 -43.21 -20.42 0.54
CA PHE A 534 -41.89 -20.01 1.06
C PHE A 534 -40.80 -20.08 -0.03
N GLY A 535 -40.75 -21.18 -0.80
CA GLY A 535 -39.79 -21.34 -1.88
C GLY A 535 -39.95 -20.30 -2.98
N CYS A 536 -41.20 -19.96 -3.32
CA CYS A 536 -41.52 -18.91 -4.27
C CYS A 536 -41.09 -17.52 -3.74
N VAL A 537 -41.48 -17.14 -2.53
CA VAL A 537 -41.11 -15.86 -1.89
C VAL A 537 -39.60 -15.72 -1.77
N LEU A 538 -38.90 -16.78 -1.34
CA LEU A 538 -37.44 -16.80 -1.24
C LEU A 538 -36.80 -16.59 -2.61
N THR A 539 -37.25 -17.31 -3.63
CA THR A 539 -36.73 -17.20 -5.00
C THR A 539 -36.92 -15.78 -5.54
N ILE A 540 -38.13 -15.21 -5.37
CA ILE A 540 -38.44 -13.85 -5.79
C ILE A 540 -37.56 -12.84 -5.08
N THR A 541 -37.39 -13.00 -3.76
CA THR A 541 -36.52 -12.14 -2.97
C THR A 541 -35.09 -12.21 -3.49
N VAL A 542 -34.51 -13.42 -3.64
CA VAL A 542 -33.15 -13.60 -4.16
C VAL A 542 -32.98 -12.99 -5.55
N VAL A 543 -33.92 -13.25 -6.47
CA VAL A 543 -33.89 -12.69 -7.83
C VAL A 543 -33.98 -11.17 -7.80
N SER A 544 -34.86 -10.60 -6.98
CA SER A 544 -34.99 -9.14 -6.83
C SER A 544 -33.70 -8.50 -6.31
N TRP A 545 -33.01 -9.12 -5.35
CA TRP A 545 -31.71 -8.67 -4.85
C TRP A 545 -30.61 -8.78 -5.89
N LEU A 546 -30.58 -9.85 -6.69
CA LEU A 546 -29.61 -10.00 -7.79
C LEU A 546 -29.80 -8.92 -8.86
N ILE A 547 -31.06 -8.65 -9.24
CA ILE A 547 -31.41 -7.61 -10.20
C ILE A 547 -31.04 -6.24 -9.63
N LEU A 548 -31.38 -5.97 -8.37
CA LEU A 548 -31.01 -4.73 -7.69
C LEU A 548 -29.49 -4.54 -7.67
N ALA A 549 -28.71 -5.57 -7.33
CA ALA A 549 -27.25 -5.51 -7.33
C ALA A 549 -26.70 -5.18 -8.73
N LEU A 550 -27.22 -5.84 -9.78
CA LEU A 550 -26.82 -5.58 -11.16
C LEU A 550 -27.14 -4.14 -11.57
N LEU A 551 -28.34 -3.64 -11.22
CA LEU A 551 -28.76 -2.27 -11.51
C LEU A 551 -27.89 -1.25 -10.78
N LEU A 552 -27.56 -1.48 -9.51
CA LEU A 552 -26.66 -0.63 -8.74
C LEU A 552 -25.25 -0.58 -9.37
N VAL A 553 -24.73 -1.71 -9.85
CA VAL A 553 -23.43 -1.75 -10.54
C VAL A 553 -23.47 -0.98 -11.85
N ILE A 554 -24.48 -1.22 -12.70
CA ILE A 554 -24.63 -0.52 -13.98
C ILE A 554 -24.81 0.99 -13.75
N PHE A 555 -25.73 1.36 -12.86
CA PHE A 555 -26.00 2.75 -12.53
C PHE A 555 -24.76 3.42 -11.91
N GLY A 556 -24.06 2.73 -11.03
CA GLY A 556 -22.79 3.20 -10.45
C GLY A 556 -21.76 3.47 -11.53
N MET A 557 -21.56 2.57 -12.49
CA MET A 557 -20.64 2.81 -13.60
C MET A 557 -21.07 4.02 -14.45
N VAL A 558 -22.37 4.17 -14.74
CA VAL A 558 -22.92 5.28 -15.52
C VAL A 558 -22.76 6.63 -14.80
N VAL A 559 -22.87 6.66 -13.47
CA VAL A 559 -22.73 7.89 -12.68
C VAL A 559 -21.27 8.20 -12.36
N PHE A 560 -20.52 7.24 -11.80
CA PHE A 560 -19.15 7.50 -11.32
C PHE A 560 -18.15 7.70 -12.45
N ILE A 561 -18.18 6.90 -13.53
CA ILE A 561 -17.17 7.03 -14.60
C ILE A 561 -17.23 8.42 -15.25
N PRO A 562 -18.39 8.96 -15.63
CA PRO A 562 -18.45 10.24 -16.33
C PRO A 562 -18.34 11.42 -15.37
N LEU A 563 -18.89 11.34 -14.14
CA LEU A 563 -18.72 12.41 -13.14
C LEU A 563 -17.29 12.50 -12.62
N SER A 564 -16.57 11.39 -12.53
CA SER A 564 -15.17 11.41 -12.11
C SER A 564 -14.27 12.12 -13.12
N LEU A 565 -14.66 12.27 -14.41
CA LEU A 565 -13.89 13.01 -15.43
C LEU A 565 -13.61 14.46 -15.03
N GLY A 566 -14.51 15.08 -14.27
CA GLY A 566 -14.33 16.44 -13.72
C GLY A 566 -13.38 16.50 -12.52
N ASN A 567 -12.95 15.35 -12.00
CA ASN A 567 -12.16 15.25 -10.78
C ASN A 567 -10.68 14.91 -11.05
N HIS A 568 -10.20 15.05 -12.28
CA HIS A 568 -8.82 14.71 -12.64
C HIS A 568 -7.83 15.77 -12.11
N PRO A 569 -6.94 15.45 -11.15
CA PRO A 569 -6.04 16.45 -10.58
C PRO A 569 -4.93 16.85 -11.56
N ASN A 570 -4.29 15.89 -12.23
CA ASN A 570 -3.05 16.17 -12.98
C ASN A 570 -3.25 16.74 -14.40
N SER A 571 -4.48 16.92 -14.85
CA SER A 571 -4.75 17.49 -16.18
C SER A 571 -6.13 18.15 -16.21
N PRO A 572 -6.29 19.31 -15.56
CA PRO A 572 -7.50 20.09 -15.66
C PRO A 572 -7.67 20.57 -17.10
N SER A 573 -8.38 19.80 -17.91
CA SER A 573 -8.81 20.27 -19.21
C SER A 573 -10.17 20.91 -19.04
N LEU A 574 -10.28 22.17 -19.45
CA LEU A 574 -11.56 22.90 -19.46
C LEU A 574 -12.66 22.08 -20.16
N PHE A 575 -12.35 21.42 -21.28
CA PHE A 575 -13.29 20.55 -21.97
C PHE A 575 -13.84 19.42 -21.08
N ARG A 576 -13.00 18.71 -20.31
CA ARG A 576 -13.48 17.68 -19.37
C ARG A 576 -14.32 18.27 -18.25
N GLN A 577 -13.99 19.45 -17.73
CA GLN A 577 -14.81 20.11 -16.72
C GLN A 577 -16.18 20.52 -17.26
N LEU A 578 -16.23 21.05 -18.50
CA LEU A 578 -17.48 21.35 -19.18
C LEU A 578 -18.30 20.09 -19.45
N VAL A 579 -17.66 19.01 -19.91
CA VAL A 579 -18.31 17.70 -20.10
C VAL A 579 -18.84 17.16 -18.79
N ALA A 580 -18.05 17.18 -17.70
CA ALA A 580 -18.48 16.76 -16.37
C ALA A 580 -19.62 17.64 -15.82
N THR A 581 -19.61 18.95 -16.09
CA THR A 581 -20.69 19.87 -15.74
C THR A 581 -21.98 19.52 -16.50
N ILE A 582 -21.88 19.27 -17.81
CA ILE A 582 -23.03 18.88 -18.64
C ILE A 582 -23.59 17.54 -18.18
N ILE A 583 -22.72 16.55 -17.92
CA ILE A 583 -23.12 15.24 -17.39
C ILE A 583 -23.78 15.41 -16.03
N ALA A 584 -23.18 16.16 -15.10
CA ALA A 584 -23.76 16.42 -13.79
C ALA A 584 -25.14 17.08 -13.91
N ALA A 585 -25.30 18.06 -14.80
CA ALA A 585 -26.60 18.66 -15.08
C ALA A 585 -27.59 17.63 -15.63
N CYS A 586 -27.21 16.84 -16.63
CA CYS A 586 -28.06 15.80 -17.21
C CYS A 586 -28.50 14.78 -16.15
N GLU A 587 -27.55 14.21 -15.39
CA GLU A 587 -27.83 13.25 -14.31
C GLU A 587 -28.67 13.85 -13.19
N THR A 588 -28.57 15.16 -12.96
CA THR A 588 -29.35 15.87 -11.93
C THR A 588 -30.78 16.16 -12.37
N TYR A 589 -30.96 16.72 -13.57
CA TYR A 589 -32.26 17.22 -14.00
C TYR A 589 -33.09 16.17 -14.74
N PHE A 590 -32.47 15.19 -15.41
CA PHE A 590 -33.19 14.16 -16.16
C PHE A 590 -34.10 13.29 -15.28
N PRO A 591 -33.65 12.75 -14.11
CA PRO A 591 -34.53 11.98 -13.22
C PRO A 591 -35.73 12.81 -12.74
N ALA A 592 -35.50 14.06 -12.36
CA ALA A 592 -36.55 14.96 -11.88
C ALA A 592 -37.59 15.26 -12.96
N VAL A 593 -37.15 15.52 -14.20
CA VAL A 593 -38.06 15.73 -15.34
C VAL A 593 -38.83 14.46 -15.68
N LEU A 594 -38.16 13.29 -15.67
CA LEU A 594 -38.81 12.02 -15.95
C LEU A 594 -39.91 11.72 -14.93
N VAL A 595 -39.63 11.92 -13.63
CA VAL A 595 -40.60 11.71 -12.57
C VAL A 595 -41.73 12.74 -12.60
N SER A 596 -41.44 14.02 -12.90
CA SER A 596 -42.48 15.04 -13.09
C SER A 596 -43.44 14.66 -14.21
N LYS A 597 -42.92 14.26 -15.38
CA LYS A 597 -43.75 13.81 -16.51
C LYS A 597 -44.55 12.55 -16.18
N TRP A 598 -44.00 11.68 -15.35
CA TRP A 598 -44.69 10.45 -14.98
C TRP A 598 -45.79 10.71 -13.95
N LYS A 599 -45.58 11.66 -13.03
CA LYS A 599 -46.58 12.17 -12.08
C LYS A 599 -47.75 12.86 -12.78
N GLU A 600 -47.52 13.52 -13.92
CA GLU A 600 -48.57 14.15 -14.74
C GLU A 600 -49.49 13.14 -15.44
N ARG A 601 -49.12 11.86 -15.54
CA ARG A 601 -49.99 10.86 -16.15
C ARG A 601 -51.22 10.64 -15.25
N PRO A 602 -52.45 10.63 -15.81
CA PRO A 602 -53.63 10.34 -15.03
C PRO A 602 -53.46 8.97 -14.36
N LEU A 603 -53.82 8.90 -13.08
CA LEU A 603 -53.85 7.65 -12.32
C LEU A 603 -54.77 6.67 -13.05
N GLU A 604 -54.22 5.52 -13.44
CA GLU A 604 -55.03 4.42 -13.95
C GLU A 604 -55.88 3.89 -12.78
N ASN A 605 -57.08 3.37 -13.07
CA ASN A 605 -57.95 2.78 -12.05
C ASN A 605 -58.04 1.27 -12.30
N PRO A 606 -57.44 0.42 -11.43
CA PRO A 606 -56.73 0.74 -10.18
C PRO A 606 -55.30 1.27 -10.39
N PRO A 607 -54.79 2.12 -9.48
CA PRO A 607 -53.44 2.66 -9.60
C PRO A 607 -52.42 1.55 -9.45
N THR A 608 -51.42 1.53 -10.34
CA THR A 608 -50.30 0.59 -10.22
C THR A 608 -49.47 0.93 -8.98
N ALA A 609 -48.84 -0.08 -8.35
CA ALA A 609 -47.96 0.15 -7.20
C ALA A 609 -46.87 1.20 -7.48
N ALA A 610 -46.41 1.24 -8.73
CA ALA A 610 -45.46 2.23 -9.22
C ALA A 610 -46.04 3.65 -9.21
N GLN A 611 -47.30 3.85 -9.64
CA GLN A 611 -47.99 5.14 -9.54
C GLN A 611 -48.19 5.57 -8.08
N ILE A 612 -48.53 4.64 -7.18
CA ILE A 612 -48.66 4.92 -5.74
C ILE A 612 -47.32 5.39 -5.17
N LEU A 613 -46.22 4.68 -5.49
CA LEU A 613 -44.89 5.03 -5.03
C LEU A 613 -44.47 6.43 -5.50
N VAL A 614 -44.70 6.77 -6.78
CA VAL A 614 -44.35 8.10 -7.34
C VAL A 614 -45.09 9.23 -6.66
N HIS A 615 -46.33 8.98 -6.25
CA HIS A 615 -47.14 9.97 -5.54
C HIS A 615 -46.81 10.04 -4.04
N SER A 616 -45.94 9.14 -3.54
CA SER A 616 -45.51 9.19 -2.14
C SER A 616 -44.57 10.37 -1.86
N GLU A 617 -44.76 11.01 -0.71
CA GLU A 617 -43.95 12.16 -0.28
C GLU A 617 -42.48 11.78 -0.11
N ASN A 618 -42.20 10.57 0.39
CA ASN A 618 -40.84 10.06 0.62
C ASN A 618 -40.05 9.89 -0.70
N PHE A 619 -40.71 9.39 -1.74
CA PHE A 619 -40.10 9.25 -3.06
C PHE A 619 -39.73 10.63 -3.64
N MET A 620 -40.66 11.60 -3.53
CA MET A 620 -40.42 12.97 -3.96
C MET A 620 -39.31 13.66 -3.14
N ALA A 621 -39.26 13.47 -1.83
CA ALA A 621 -38.22 14.00 -0.97
C ALA A 621 -36.82 13.49 -1.35
N THR A 622 -36.72 12.20 -1.72
CA THR A 622 -35.46 11.60 -2.19
C THR A 622 -35.00 12.24 -3.50
N ILE A 623 -35.93 12.49 -4.42
CA ILE A 623 -35.64 13.17 -5.70
C ILE A 623 -35.21 14.62 -5.47
N TYR A 624 -35.91 15.37 -4.61
CA TYR A 624 -35.53 16.75 -4.31
C TYR A 624 -34.17 16.83 -3.62
N THR A 625 -33.85 15.88 -2.74
CA THR A 625 -32.53 15.79 -2.12
C THR A 625 -31.45 15.51 -3.17
N GLY A 626 -31.70 14.56 -4.07
CA GLY A 626 -30.84 14.29 -5.23
C GLY A 626 -30.67 15.50 -6.14
N LEU A 627 -31.74 16.28 -6.36
CA LEU A 627 -31.72 17.50 -7.16
C LEU A 627 -30.86 18.59 -6.51
N VAL A 628 -30.97 18.79 -5.20
CA VAL A 628 -30.14 19.76 -4.46
C VAL A 628 -28.67 19.35 -4.49
N ALA A 629 -28.36 18.09 -4.17
CA ALA A 629 -26.99 17.57 -4.22
C ALA A 629 -26.40 17.64 -5.63
N GLY A 630 -27.18 17.27 -6.64
CA GLY A 630 -26.79 17.32 -8.05
C GLY A 630 -26.62 18.74 -8.58
N SER A 631 -27.44 19.69 -8.12
CA SER A 631 -27.30 21.11 -8.45
C SER A 631 -26.03 21.69 -7.82
N ALA A 632 -25.73 21.33 -6.56
CA ALA A 632 -24.49 21.70 -5.91
C ALA A 632 -23.27 21.10 -6.64
N LEU A 633 -23.34 19.85 -7.10
CA LEU A 633 -22.28 19.21 -7.89
C LEU A 633 -22.09 19.90 -9.24
N THR A 634 -23.19 20.19 -9.93
CA THR A 634 -23.17 20.91 -11.20
C THR A 634 -22.56 22.31 -11.03
N PHE A 635 -22.95 23.02 -9.97
CA PHE A 635 -22.40 24.33 -9.64
C PHE A 635 -20.92 24.24 -9.28
N TYR A 636 -20.50 23.21 -8.55
CA TYR A 636 -19.10 22.96 -8.22
C TYR A 636 -18.24 22.76 -9.48
N TYR A 637 -18.68 21.91 -10.42
CA TYR A 637 -17.96 21.72 -11.68
C TYR A 637 -17.99 22.96 -12.58
N PHE A 638 -19.13 23.66 -12.62
CA PHE A 638 -19.24 24.92 -13.34
C PHE A 638 -18.31 25.99 -12.77
N PHE A 639 -18.27 26.16 -11.44
CA PHE A 639 -17.38 27.10 -10.78
C PHE A 639 -15.91 26.75 -11.05
N THR A 640 -15.56 25.46 -10.97
CA THR A 640 -14.21 24.97 -11.30
C THR A 640 -13.83 25.26 -12.76
N ALA A 641 -14.76 25.08 -13.70
CA ALA A 641 -14.57 25.45 -15.10
C ALA A 641 -14.41 26.98 -15.28
N MET A 642 -15.22 27.77 -14.58
CA MET A 642 -15.18 29.23 -14.62
C MET A 642 -13.90 29.80 -14.02
N THR A 643 -13.37 29.20 -12.94
CA THR A 643 -12.07 29.57 -12.40
C THR A 643 -10.97 29.33 -13.43
N MET A 644 -11.01 28.21 -14.16
CA MET A 644 -10.05 27.92 -15.24
C MET A 644 -10.14 28.93 -16.39
N PHE A 645 -11.32 29.45 -16.72
CA PHE A 645 -11.49 30.51 -17.72
C PHE A 645 -10.92 31.86 -17.28
N ARG A 646 -11.01 32.20 -15.98
CA ARG A 646 -10.57 33.50 -15.46
C ARG A 646 -9.07 33.58 -15.20
N THR A 647 -8.43 32.46 -14.87
CA THR A 647 -7.00 32.42 -14.54
C THR A 647 -6.17 32.01 -15.75
N GLU A 648 -6.13 32.84 -16.80
CA GLU A 648 -5.07 32.75 -17.82
C GLU A 648 -3.72 33.23 -17.24
N LYS A 649 -3.77 34.04 -16.16
CA LYS A 649 -2.65 34.26 -15.23
C LYS A 649 -2.76 33.32 -14.03
N ARG A 650 -1.94 32.27 -14.09
CA ARG A 650 -1.60 31.23 -13.10
C ARG A 650 -1.63 31.72 -11.64
N ASN A 651 -2.78 31.63 -10.97
CA ASN A 651 -2.92 31.90 -9.52
C ASN A 651 -3.01 30.58 -8.74
N SER A 652 -2.43 30.57 -7.55
CA SER A 652 -2.32 29.43 -6.60
C SER A 652 -3.65 28.77 -6.22
N LEU A 653 -4.79 29.46 -6.38
CA LEU A 653 -6.12 28.95 -6.04
C LEU A 653 -6.62 27.81 -6.95
N THR A 654 -6.02 27.60 -8.13
CA THR A 654 -6.37 26.50 -9.05
C THR A 654 -5.28 25.46 -9.19
N GLN A 655 -4.22 25.50 -8.37
CA GLN A 655 -3.21 24.44 -8.35
C GLN A 655 -3.89 23.11 -8.06
N SER A 656 -3.47 22.08 -8.80
CA SER A 656 -4.07 20.77 -8.61
C SER A 656 -3.71 20.24 -7.24
N SER A 657 -4.66 19.54 -6.59
CA SER A 657 -4.41 18.92 -5.29
C SER A 657 -3.27 17.90 -5.33
N ASP A 658 -2.92 17.34 -6.49
CA ASP A 658 -1.80 16.40 -6.62
C ASP A 658 -0.45 17.13 -6.60
N GLU A 659 -0.35 18.32 -7.20
CA GLU A 659 0.85 19.17 -7.13
C GLU A 659 1.09 19.63 -5.69
N HIS A 660 0.07 20.18 -5.03
CA HIS A 660 0.20 20.60 -3.64
C HIS A 660 0.46 19.41 -2.70
N GLY A 661 -0.24 18.29 -2.91
CA GLY A 661 0.01 17.06 -2.14
C GLY A 661 1.43 16.52 -2.34
N THR A 662 1.93 16.53 -3.56
CA THR A 662 3.31 16.11 -3.86
C THR A 662 4.32 17.08 -3.27
N ALA A 663 4.06 18.39 -3.27
CA ALA A 663 4.92 19.38 -2.63
C ALA A 663 4.99 19.21 -1.12
N ILE A 664 3.84 18.93 -0.47
CA ILE A 664 3.83 18.57 0.95
C ILE A 664 4.64 17.29 1.19
N LEU A 665 4.47 16.26 0.35
CA LEU A 665 5.24 15.02 0.48
C LEU A 665 6.75 15.22 0.24
N LYS A 666 7.15 16.09 -0.69
CA LYS A 666 8.54 16.51 -0.88
C LYS A 666 9.09 17.15 0.39
N ARG A 667 8.37 18.12 0.97
CA ARG A 667 8.75 18.81 2.21
C ARG A 667 8.85 17.86 3.40
N ALA A 668 7.88 16.96 3.55
CA ALA A 668 7.90 15.92 4.58
C ALA A 668 9.09 14.99 4.41
N CYS A 669 9.38 14.58 3.18
CA CYS A 669 10.55 13.77 2.88
C CYS A 669 11.86 14.48 3.26
N THR A 670 12.01 15.75 2.87
CA THR A 670 13.21 16.56 3.20
C THR A 670 13.37 16.71 4.70
N THR A 671 12.28 16.99 5.43
CA THR A 671 12.28 17.11 6.89
C THR A 671 12.71 15.81 7.56
N LYS A 672 12.21 14.66 7.09
CA LYS A 672 12.58 13.36 7.65
C LYS A 672 14.03 12.98 7.33
N LEU A 673 14.51 13.24 6.11
CA LEU A 673 15.92 13.01 5.79
C LEU A 673 16.84 13.89 6.63
N ALA A 674 16.47 15.14 6.88
CA ALA A 674 17.22 16.01 7.79
C ALA A 674 17.27 15.43 9.21
N LYS A 675 16.14 14.96 9.75
CA LYS A 675 16.08 14.27 11.06
C LYS A 675 16.92 12.98 11.09
N MET A 676 16.93 12.22 9.99
CA MET A 676 17.73 10.99 9.87
C MET A 676 19.24 11.30 9.84
N ILE A 677 19.66 12.33 9.10
CA ILE A 677 21.05 12.81 9.08
C ILE A 677 21.46 13.35 10.45
N GLN A 678 20.59 14.12 11.10
CA GLN A 678 20.81 14.64 12.45
C GLN A 678 20.97 13.51 13.46
N SER A 679 20.07 12.53 13.45
CA SER A 679 20.13 11.34 14.31
C SER A 679 21.43 10.55 14.09
N ALA A 680 21.91 10.45 12.84
CA ALA A 680 23.19 9.85 12.52
C ALA A 680 24.40 10.67 13.04
N SER A 681 24.35 11.99 12.89
CA SER A 681 25.36 12.92 13.39
C SER A 681 25.48 12.88 14.92
N ASP A 682 24.36 12.93 15.63
CA ASP A 682 24.31 12.90 17.09
C ASP A 682 24.88 11.59 17.64
N MET A 683 24.62 10.47 16.96
CA MET A 683 25.27 9.19 17.30
C MET A 683 26.78 9.21 17.10
N HIS A 684 27.28 9.87 16.05
CA HIS A 684 28.72 9.99 15.85
C HIS A 684 29.38 10.85 16.94
N LYS A 685 28.72 11.94 17.37
CA LYS A 685 29.18 12.77 18.50
C LYS A 685 29.20 11.99 19.82
N TYR A 686 28.24 11.09 20.04
CA TYR A 686 28.21 10.25 21.24
C TYR A 686 29.37 9.26 21.28
N VAL A 687 29.66 8.55 20.18
CA VAL A 687 30.72 7.54 20.16
C VAL A 687 32.11 8.14 20.32
N THR A 688 32.39 9.31 19.77
CA THR A 688 33.69 9.97 19.95
C THR A 688 33.94 10.35 21.41
N SER A 689 32.88 10.61 22.20
CA SER A 689 33.01 10.94 23.63
C SER A 689 33.33 9.73 24.53
N PHE A 690 32.91 8.52 24.14
CA PHE A 690 33.02 7.31 24.98
C PHE A 690 34.35 6.55 24.81
N ASP A 691 35.10 6.80 23.73
CA ASP A 691 36.11 5.86 23.22
C ASP A 691 37.58 6.16 23.58
N VAL A 692 37.86 6.89 24.67
CA VAL A 692 39.27 7.15 25.08
C VAL A 692 39.65 6.60 26.45
N SER A 693 38.72 6.52 27.42
CA SER A 693 39.12 6.17 28.80
C SER A 693 38.81 4.72 29.22
N GLU A 694 37.80 4.06 28.65
CA GLU A 694 37.29 2.79 29.22
C GLU A 694 37.65 1.55 28.38
N ARG A 695 38.01 1.70 27.10
CA ARG A 695 38.41 0.57 26.24
C ARG A 695 39.83 0.05 26.46
N LEU A 696 40.69 0.78 27.18
CA LEU A 696 42.06 0.31 27.43
C LEU A 696 42.12 -0.90 28.38
N ASP A 697 41.15 -1.09 29.28
CA ASP A 697 41.23 -2.12 30.32
C ASP A 697 40.65 -3.49 29.90
N LEU A 698 39.90 -3.57 28.79
CA LEU A 698 39.25 -4.82 28.35
C LEU A 698 39.98 -5.55 27.20
N SER A 699 41.06 -4.97 26.65
CA SER A 699 41.69 -5.44 25.41
C SER A 699 42.69 -6.60 25.55
N THR A 700 42.98 -7.08 26.76
CA THR A 700 44.13 -7.98 26.98
C THR A 700 43.85 -9.49 26.90
N SER A 701 42.62 -9.99 26.70
CA SER A 701 42.37 -11.42 27.04
C SER A 701 41.79 -12.38 25.99
N ARG A 702 41.25 -12.01 24.81
CA ARG A 702 40.76 -13.04 23.87
C ARG A 702 41.01 -12.74 22.39
N LYS A 703 41.76 -13.65 21.76
CA LYS A 703 42.05 -13.68 20.32
C LYS A 703 41.09 -14.65 19.61
N VAL A 704 40.53 -14.17 18.48
CA VAL A 704 40.02 -14.91 17.31
C VAL A 704 38.65 -15.59 17.46
N ASP A 705 37.57 -14.91 17.00
CA ASP A 705 36.72 -15.27 15.82
C ASP A 705 35.53 -14.27 15.63
N ASP A 706 35.66 -13.02 16.09
CA ASP A 706 34.52 -12.13 16.40
C ASP A 706 34.03 -11.20 15.26
N ARG A 707 34.49 -11.33 14.00
CA ARG A 707 33.99 -10.41 12.92
C ARG A 707 32.48 -10.47 12.73
N LYS A 708 31.85 -11.64 12.90
CA LYS A 708 30.37 -11.77 12.86
C LYS A 708 29.67 -11.25 14.12
N ARG A 709 30.37 -11.15 15.26
CA ARG A 709 29.80 -10.57 16.49
C ARG A 709 30.01 -9.07 16.58
N TYR A 710 31.03 -8.53 15.91
CA TYR A 710 31.32 -7.10 15.90
C TYR A 710 30.24 -6.26 15.20
N SER A 711 29.64 -6.74 14.10
CA SER A 711 28.55 -5.98 13.47
C SER A 711 27.33 -5.88 14.39
N ASP A 712 27.02 -6.96 15.12
CA ASP A 712 25.85 -7.02 15.99
C ASP A 712 26.05 -6.26 17.30
N SER A 713 27.24 -6.32 17.90
CA SER A 713 27.54 -5.58 19.14
C SER A 713 27.63 -4.08 18.91
N VAL A 714 28.25 -3.67 17.79
CA VAL A 714 28.33 -2.26 17.38
C VAL A 714 26.94 -1.75 17.04
N PHE A 715 26.14 -2.50 16.26
CA PHE A 715 24.74 -2.18 15.99
C PHE A 715 23.92 -2.04 17.28
N GLN A 716 24.01 -3.00 18.20
CA GLN A 716 23.30 -2.96 19.49
C GLN A 716 23.72 -1.75 20.32
N THR A 717 25.00 -1.41 20.34
CA THR A 717 25.51 -0.26 21.08
C THR A 717 24.99 1.06 20.48
N TYR A 718 25.01 1.20 19.15
CA TYR A 718 24.47 2.37 18.46
C TYR A 718 22.96 2.51 18.67
N VAL A 719 22.23 1.41 18.54
CA VAL A 719 20.77 1.39 18.66
C VAL A 719 20.32 1.69 20.09
N LEU A 720 20.98 1.16 21.12
CA LEU A 720 20.56 1.35 22.50
C LEU A 720 20.72 2.80 23.01
N HIS A 721 21.66 3.58 22.46
CA HIS A 721 21.97 4.92 22.97
C HIS A 721 21.27 6.06 22.20
N GLY A 722 20.64 5.78 21.05
CA GLY A 722 19.92 6.77 20.24
C GLY A 722 18.40 6.63 20.26
N GLU A 723 17.84 5.67 21.02
CA GLU A 723 16.39 5.42 21.05
C GLU A 723 15.67 6.41 21.97
N GLY A 724 14.90 7.32 21.37
CA GLY A 724 13.89 8.11 22.07
C GLY A 724 12.54 7.38 22.08
N ARG A 725 11.64 7.81 22.99
CA ARG A 725 10.23 7.40 22.97
C ARG A 725 9.34 8.62 23.03
N GLU A 726 8.38 8.68 22.12
CA GLU A 726 7.36 9.72 22.06
C GLU A 726 5.97 9.09 22.13
N ALA A 727 5.14 9.53 23.07
CA ALA A 727 3.74 9.14 23.10
C ALA A 727 3.01 9.78 21.91
N CYS A 728 2.57 8.96 20.95
CA CYS A 728 1.97 9.44 19.71
C CYS A 728 0.64 8.72 19.43
N ALA A 729 -0.06 9.16 18.38
CA ALA A 729 -1.30 8.58 17.89
C ALA A 729 -2.48 8.57 18.89
N SER A 730 -2.40 9.35 19.98
CA SER A 730 -3.58 9.64 20.80
C SER A 730 -4.58 10.47 19.98
N TRP A 731 -5.88 10.36 20.30
CA TRP A 731 -6.94 11.08 19.59
C TRP A 731 -6.65 12.59 19.52
N SER A 732 -6.30 13.20 20.65
CA SER A 732 -5.96 14.63 20.72
C SER A 732 -4.69 14.98 19.94
N TRP A 733 -3.67 14.13 19.98
CA TRP A 733 -2.44 14.33 19.20
C TRP A 733 -2.72 14.32 17.69
N VAL A 734 -3.51 13.35 17.21
CA VAL A 734 -3.82 13.21 15.78
C VAL A 734 -4.63 14.41 15.29
N PHE A 735 -5.69 14.81 16.01
CA PHE A 735 -6.49 15.95 15.59
C PHE A 735 -5.71 17.27 15.68
N ARG A 736 -4.83 17.44 16.68
CA ARG A 736 -3.93 18.61 16.75
C ARG A 736 -2.97 18.64 15.56
N LYS A 737 -2.33 17.52 15.21
CA LYS A 737 -1.43 17.42 14.05
C LYS A 737 -2.15 17.53 12.71
N LEU A 738 -3.40 17.07 12.63
CA LEU A 738 -4.24 17.21 11.45
C LEU A 738 -4.63 18.68 11.21
N LEU A 739 -5.08 19.37 12.27
CA LEU A 739 -5.48 20.79 12.21
C LEU A 739 -4.29 21.72 11.96
N SER A 740 -3.13 21.43 12.54
CA SER A 740 -1.88 22.18 12.30
C SER A 740 -1.18 21.83 10.99
N ARG A 741 -1.73 20.89 10.19
CA ARG A 741 -1.09 20.30 9.00
C ARG A 741 0.23 19.56 9.26
N GLY A 742 0.76 19.53 10.49
CA GLY A 742 1.97 18.79 10.85
C GLY A 742 1.89 17.29 10.55
N LEU A 743 0.69 16.70 10.51
CA LEU A 743 0.50 15.30 10.08
C LEU A 743 0.92 15.09 8.62
N PHE A 744 0.68 16.06 7.75
CA PHE A 744 1.06 15.99 6.34
C PHE A 744 2.48 16.52 6.12
N GLU A 745 2.83 17.65 6.72
CA GLU A 745 4.10 18.35 6.45
C GLU A 745 5.30 17.75 7.19
N GLU A 746 5.14 17.30 8.43
CA GLU A 746 6.25 16.72 9.20
C GLU A 746 6.30 15.20 9.07
N GLU A 747 5.13 14.56 9.24
CA GLU A 747 5.02 13.10 9.24
C GLU A 747 4.84 12.54 7.82
N GLY A 748 4.40 13.34 6.84
CA GLY A 748 4.11 12.83 5.49
C GLY A 748 3.08 11.71 5.49
N ILE A 749 2.09 11.78 6.39
CA ILE A 749 0.99 10.81 6.43
C ILE A 749 -0.19 11.42 5.67
N TRP A 750 -0.47 10.84 4.50
CA TRP A 750 -1.64 11.20 3.73
C TRP A 750 -2.81 10.30 4.12
N ILE A 751 -3.98 10.89 4.38
CA ILE A 751 -5.17 10.12 4.75
C ILE A 751 -5.84 9.66 3.45
N PRO A 752 -6.11 8.35 3.28
CA PRO A 752 -6.81 7.85 2.08
C PRO A 752 -8.16 8.55 1.89
N SER A 753 -8.48 8.96 0.66
CA SER A 753 -9.74 9.64 0.35
C SER A 753 -10.97 8.80 0.71
N ARG A 754 -10.88 7.48 0.55
CA ARG A 754 -11.96 6.56 0.90
C ARG A 754 -12.31 6.60 2.39
N ILE A 755 -11.35 6.90 3.28
CA ILE A 755 -11.63 7.12 4.70
C ILE A 755 -12.52 8.33 4.91
N TRP A 756 -12.20 9.43 4.25
CA TRP A 756 -13.02 10.63 4.29
C TRP A 756 -14.41 10.39 3.69
N VAL A 757 -14.50 9.66 2.58
CA VAL A 757 -15.76 9.30 1.93
C VAL A 757 -16.65 8.50 2.87
N PHE A 758 -16.15 7.41 3.48
CA PHE A 758 -17.00 6.61 4.34
C PHE A 758 -17.39 7.36 5.61
N GLN A 759 -16.53 8.21 6.18
CA GLN A 759 -16.91 9.06 7.33
C GLN A 759 -18.02 10.04 6.96
N SER A 760 -17.97 10.62 5.76
CA SER A 760 -19.02 11.51 5.26
C SER A 760 -20.34 10.76 5.09
N ILE A 761 -20.30 9.56 4.52
CA ILE A 761 -21.48 8.69 4.38
C ILE A 761 -22.00 8.30 5.77
N GLN A 762 -21.14 7.97 6.72
CA GLN A 762 -21.53 7.67 8.10
C GLN A 762 -22.25 8.84 8.77
N ILE A 763 -21.82 10.09 8.57
CA ILE A 763 -22.52 11.27 9.09
C ILE A 763 -23.93 11.37 8.49
N VAL A 764 -24.07 11.14 7.18
CA VAL A 764 -25.39 11.13 6.50
C VAL A 764 -26.27 10.03 7.09
N PHE A 765 -25.74 8.81 7.25
CA PHE A 765 -26.47 7.69 7.84
C PHE A 765 -26.80 7.89 9.32
N LEU A 766 -25.97 8.62 10.08
CA LEU A 766 -26.28 9.04 11.44
C LEU A 766 -27.50 9.96 11.46
N VAL A 767 -27.56 10.97 10.58
CA VAL A 767 -28.74 11.85 10.49
C VAL A 767 -29.99 11.06 10.10
N LEU A 768 -29.88 10.16 9.11
CA LEU A 768 -31.00 9.29 8.72
C LEU A 768 -31.43 8.37 9.85
N TYR A 769 -30.48 7.77 10.57
CA TYR A 769 -30.73 6.94 11.73
C TYR A 769 -31.51 7.70 12.81
N ILE A 770 -31.11 8.94 13.11
CA ILE A 770 -31.79 9.81 14.06
C ILE A 770 -33.25 10.02 13.65
N ILE A 771 -33.51 10.35 12.37
CA ILE A 771 -34.87 10.57 11.87
C ILE A 771 -35.70 9.28 11.97
N LEU A 772 -35.17 8.15 11.51
CA LEU A 772 -35.87 6.87 11.48
C LEU A 772 -36.21 6.35 12.88
N VAL A 773 -35.29 6.49 13.84
CA VAL A 773 -35.54 6.08 15.23
C VAL A 773 -36.61 6.95 15.87
N ASN A 774 -36.62 8.26 15.62
CA ASN A 774 -37.70 9.12 16.13
C ASN A 774 -39.07 8.75 15.54
N ILE A 775 -39.14 8.49 14.23
CA ILE A 775 -40.37 8.00 13.58
C ILE A 775 -40.83 6.67 14.21
N PHE A 776 -39.89 5.75 14.45
CA PHE A 776 -40.18 4.48 15.10
C PHE A 776 -40.74 4.67 16.51
N ILE A 777 -40.15 5.56 17.32
CA ILE A 777 -40.61 5.85 18.69
C ILE A 777 -42.03 6.40 18.67
N GLU A 778 -42.31 7.42 17.86
CA GLU A 778 -43.65 8.02 17.75
C GLU A 778 -44.69 6.99 17.29
N THR A 779 -44.34 6.14 16.32
CA THR A 779 -45.23 5.08 15.83
C THR A 779 -45.49 4.03 16.92
N ALA A 780 -44.46 3.61 17.65
CA ALA A 780 -44.60 2.65 18.75
C ALA A 780 -45.48 3.21 19.88
N MET A 781 -45.35 4.50 20.18
CA MET A 781 -46.18 5.19 21.17
C MET A 781 -47.65 5.31 20.73
N ALA A 782 -47.90 5.65 19.47
CA ALA A 782 -49.25 5.71 18.91
C ALA A 782 -49.92 4.34 18.97
N ASN A 783 -49.24 3.29 18.50
CA ASN A 783 -49.76 1.92 18.55
C ASN A 783 -50.04 1.45 19.98
N ALA A 784 -49.20 1.83 20.95
CA ALA A 784 -49.44 1.48 22.36
C ALA A 784 -50.70 2.16 22.92
N ASN A 785 -50.93 3.42 22.55
CA ASN A 785 -52.14 4.16 22.95
C ASN A 785 -53.40 3.58 22.29
N ASP A 786 -53.32 3.22 21.02
CA ASP A 786 -54.44 2.62 20.29
C ASP A 786 -54.83 1.27 20.91
N VAL A 787 -53.85 0.40 21.17
CA VAL A 787 -54.08 -0.88 21.85
C VAL A 787 -54.66 -0.67 23.25
N ALA A 788 -54.15 0.32 24.00
CA ALA A 788 -54.70 0.63 25.33
C ALA A 788 -56.15 1.12 25.26
N ALA A 789 -56.52 1.87 24.22
CA ALA A 789 -57.88 2.36 24.02
C ALA A 789 -58.86 1.28 23.52
N GLU A 790 -58.38 0.26 22.82
CA GLU A 790 -59.19 -0.85 22.31
C GLU A 790 -59.50 -1.93 23.35
N LEU A 791 -58.84 -1.93 24.52
CA LEU A 791 -59.08 -2.92 25.56
C LEU A 791 -60.46 -2.75 26.24
N PRO A 792 -61.32 -3.78 26.26
CA PRO A 792 -62.62 -3.71 26.91
C PRO A 792 -62.52 -3.58 28.43
N ASP A 793 -63.36 -2.72 29.04
CA ASP A 793 -63.37 -2.32 30.46
C ASP A 793 -63.48 -3.47 31.50
N ASN A 794 -63.79 -4.68 31.08
CA ASN A 794 -64.06 -5.83 31.96
C ASN A 794 -62.90 -6.83 32.06
N LEU A 795 -61.71 -6.47 31.59
CA LEU A 795 -60.54 -7.35 31.64
C LEU A 795 -59.87 -7.36 33.02
N PRO A 796 -59.20 -8.47 33.40
CA PRO A 796 -58.37 -8.50 34.61
C PRO A 796 -57.24 -7.46 34.60
N GLN A 797 -56.90 -6.88 35.76
CA GLN A 797 -55.86 -5.85 35.89
C GLN A 797 -54.52 -6.23 35.25
N TRP A 798 -54.10 -7.49 35.36
CA TRP A 798 -52.83 -7.94 34.79
C TRP A 798 -52.79 -7.81 33.25
N VAL A 799 -53.94 -7.80 32.57
CA VAL A 799 -54.03 -7.59 31.13
C VAL A 799 -53.78 -6.12 30.79
N TYR A 800 -54.31 -5.20 31.57
CA TYR A 800 -53.99 -3.77 31.44
C TYR A 800 -52.51 -3.49 31.76
N ASP A 801 -51.96 -4.16 32.78
CA ASP A 801 -50.54 -4.02 33.15
C ASP A 801 -49.58 -4.59 32.08
N MET A 802 -50.07 -5.49 31.20
CA MET A 802 -49.30 -6.02 30.06
C MET A 802 -49.18 -5.01 28.92
N VAL A 803 -50.10 -4.05 28.76
CA VAL A 803 -49.98 -3.05 27.71
C VAL A 803 -49.07 -1.92 28.19
N PRO A 804 -47.93 -1.67 27.52
CA PRO A 804 -47.05 -0.58 27.93
C PRO A 804 -47.70 0.77 27.67
N THR A 805 -47.44 1.75 28.54
CA THR A 805 -47.90 3.12 28.31
C THR A 805 -46.99 3.84 27.32
N SER A 806 -47.50 4.89 26.65
CA SER A 806 -46.68 5.72 25.76
C SER A 806 -45.49 6.35 26.49
N ASP A 807 -45.66 6.70 27.76
CA ASP A 807 -44.60 7.27 28.60
C ASP A 807 -43.51 6.24 28.92
N ASP A 808 -43.87 4.97 29.16
CA ASP A 808 -42.89 3.88 29.36
C ASP A 808 -42.00 3.71 28.13
N ILE A 809 -42.60 3.72 26.93
CA ILE A 809 -41.87 3.63 25.65
C ILE A 809 -40.98 4.87 25.46
N ARG A 810 -41.51 6.08 25.67
CA ARG A 810 -40.75 7.33 25.51
C ARG A 810 -39.52 7.38 26.42
N VAL A 811 -39.71 7.11 27.71
CA VAL A 811 -38.65 7.16 28.73
C VAL A 811 -37.61 6.04 28.50
N ALA A 812 -38.01 4.88 27.97
CA ALA A 812 -37.08 3.82 27.62
C ALA A 812 -36.27 4.12 26.34
N CYS A 813 -36.95 4.53 25.27
CA CYS A 813 -36.34 4.67 23.95
C CYS A 813 -35.46 5.92 23.83
N PHE A 814 -35.85 7.06 24.43
CA PHE A 814 -35.14 8.33 24.21
C PHE A 814 -33.69 8.33 24.73
N PRO A 815 -33.39 7.94 25.99
CA PRO A 815 -32.01 7.84 26.47
C PRO A 815 -31.19 6.81 25.66
N SER A 816 -31.83 5.71 25.26
CA SER A 816 -31.21 4.64 24.48
C SER A 816 -30.80 5.10 23.08
N TYR A 817 -31.64 5.91 22.45
CA TYR A 817 -31.36 6.59 21.19
C TYR A 817 -30.18 7.57 21.34
N VAL A 818 -30.12 8.37 22.41
CA VAL A 818 -28.99 9.28 22.67
C VAL A 818 -27.68 8.51 22.86
N VAL A 819 -27.69 7.43 23.65
CA VAL A 819 -26.52 6.56 23.84
C VAL A 819 -26.07 5.96 22.52
N SER A 820 -27.00 5.45 21.71
CA SER A 820 -26.70 4.94 20.37
C SER A 820 -26.05 5.99 19.47
N ALA A 821 -26.61 7.21 19.41
CA ALA A 821 -26.04 8.30 18.63
C ALA A 821 -24.62 8.67 19.09
N ILE A 822 -24.36 8.70 20.40
CA ILE A 822 -23.01 8.92 20.96
C ILE A 822 -22.05 7.81 20.51
N VAL A 823 -22.49 6.54 20.52
CA VAL A 823 -21.66 5.42 20.03
C VAL A 823 -21.35 5.58 18.54
N MET A 824 -22.33 5.93 17.72
CA MET A 824 -22.12 6.17 16.28
C MET A 824 -21.15 7.33 16.04
N VAL A 825 -21.28 8.46 16.76
CA VAL A 825 -20.35 9.59 16.69
C VAL A 825 -18.93 9.17 17.12
N ALA A 826 -18.82 8.39 18.19
CA ALA A 826 -17.54 7.88 18.65
C ALA A 826 -16.87 6.98 17.59
N LEU A 827 -17.63 6.10 16.92
CA LEU A 827 -17.11 5.26 15.84
C LEU A 827 -16.60 6.11 14.67
N ILE A 828 -17.35 7.12 14.25
CA ILE A 828 -16.93 8.05 13.17
C ILE A 828 -15.58 8.71 13.52
N LEU A 829 -15.44 9.21 14.75
CA LEU A 829 -14.26 9.94 15.20
C LEU A 829 -13.01 9.06 15.43
N LEU A 830 -13.16 7.74 15.51
CA LEU A 830 -12.06 6.82 15.83
C LEU A 830 -11.23 6.39 14.61
N TYR A 831 -11.79 6.41 13.39
CA TYR A 831 -11.10 5.82 12.23
C TYR A 831 -9.83 6.57 11.82
N ILE A 832 -9.85 7.91 11.76
CA ILE A 832 -8.65 8.69 11.40
C ILE A 832 -7.50 8.45 12.40
N PRO A 833 -7.69 8.60 13.72
CA PRO A 833 -6.64 8.29 14.70
C PRO A 833 -6.14 6.84 14.61
N SER A 834 -7.03 5.89 14.35
CA SER A 834 -6.66 4.50 14.19
C SER A 834 -5.80 4.26 12.94
N SER A 835 -6.17 4.84 11.79
CA SER A 835 -5.36 4.78 10.56
C SER A 835 -3.96 5.33 10.77
N VAL A 836 -3.87 6.52 11.38
CA VAL A 836 -2.58 7.17 11.68
C VAL A 836 -1.76 6.31 12.65
N SER A 837 -2.39 5.74 13.68
CA SER A 837 -1.73 4.81 14.61
C SER A 837 -1.15 3.61 13.87
N VAL A 838 -1.94 2.92 13.03
CA VAL A 838 -1.47 1.74 12.28
C VAL A 838 -0.32 2.09 11.34
N ILE A 839 -0.40 3.22 10.61
CA ILE A 839 0.68 3.68 9.71
C ILE A 839 1.96 3.95 10.51
N LEU A 840 1.86 4.70 11.61
CA LEU A 840 3.00 4.98 12.48
C LEU A 840 3.59 3.70 13.10
N GLN A 841 2.76 2.71 13.44
CA GLN A 841 3.23 1.43 13.96
C GLN A 841 4.03 0.63 12.93
N TYR A 842 3.67 0.68 11.65
CA TYR A 842 4.47 0.09 10.57
C TYR A 842 5.78 0.86 10.36
N ARG A 843 5.71 2.20 10.25
CA ARG A 843 6.89 3.05 10.04
C ARG A 843 7.91 2.94 11.18
N CYS A 844 7.47 2.88 12.44
CA CYS A 844 8.39 2.68 13.57
C CYS A 844 8.80 1.23 13.82
N GLY A 845 8.33 0.27 13.01
CA GLY A 845 8.68 -1.15 13.11
C GLY A 845 8.05 -1.90 14.29
N ARG A 846 7.07 -1.31 14.97
CA ARG A 846 6.26 -2.01 15.98
C ARG A 846 5.45 -3.14 15.33
N LEU A 847 4.89 -2.87 14.15
CA LEU A 847 4.40 -3.88 13.23
C LEU A 847 5.47 -4.15 12.21
N LYS A 848 6.05 -5.37 12.23
CA LYS A 848 7.08 -5.75 11.28
C LYS A 848 6.49 -5.89 9.89
N ALA A 849 7.05 -5.19 8.91
CA ALA A 849 6.71 -5.34 7.50
C ALA A 849 7.63 -6.37 6.82
N LEU A 850 8.94 -6.12 6.87
CA LEU A 850 9.94 -6.95 6.21
C LEU A 850 10.05 -8.34 6.86
N GLY A 851 9.87 -9.39 6.07
CA GLY A 851 9.97 -10.78 6.52
C GLY A 851 8.82 -11.26 7.42
N SER A 852 7.81 -10.42 7.66
CA SER A 852 6.62 -10.80 8.43
C SER A 852 5.62 -11.55 7.57
N GLN A 853 5.15 -12.71 8.06
CA GLN A 853 4.09 -13.48 7.41
C GLN A 853 2.76 -12.71 7.43
N GLU A 854 2.49 -11.95 8.50
CA GLU A 854 1.28 -11.12 8.60
C GLU A 854 1.27 -10.04 7.51
N PHE A 855 2.42 -9.43 7.22
CA PHE A 855 2.54 -8.44 6.15
C PHE A 855 2.25 -9.04 4.78
N GLN A 856 2.66 -10.29 4.53
CA GLN A 856 2.34 -10.99 3.27
C GLN A 856 0.88 -11.19 3.06
N ASN A 857 0.18 -11.56 4.14
CA ASN A 857 -1.24 -11.77 4.09
C ASN A 857 -1.90 -10.48 3.54
N PHE A 858 -1.56 -9.29 4.07
CA PHE A 858 -2.14 -8.03 3.56
C PHE A 858 -1.83 -7.73 2.08
N ARG A 859 -0.76 -8.27 1.50
CA ARG A 859 -0.42 -8.04 0.08
C ARG A 859 -1.28 -8.86 -0.90
N VAL A 860 -1.98 -9.89 -0.42
CA VAL A 860 -2.84 -10.75 -1.25
C VAL A 860 -4.26 -10.18 -1.35
N ALA A 861 -4.89 -10.22 -2.52
CA ALA A 861 -6.27 -9.76 -2.74
C ALA A 861 -6.51 -8.31 -2.26
N VAL A 862 -5.67 -7.39 -2.76
CA VAL A 862 -5.74 -5.94 -2.49
C VAL A 862 -7.04 -5.30 -3.02
N ASP A 863 -7.65 -5.92 -4.02
CA ASP A 863 -8.93 -5.52 -4.59
C ASP A 863 -10.03 -5.45 -3.53
N THR A 864 -10.05 -6.35 -2.54
CA THR A 864 -11.05 -6.39 -1.46
C THR A 864 -11.17 -5.13 -0.61
N THR A 865 -10.25 -4.16 -0.74
CA THR A 865 -10.35 -2.87 -0.04
C THR A 865 -11.61 -2.08 -0.38
N TYR A 866 -12.26 -2.32 -1.54
CA TYR A 866 -13.54 -1.66 -1.89
C TYR A 866 -14.67 -1.96 -0.88
N MET A 867 -14.57 -3.04 -0.10
CA MET A 867 -15.58 -3.42 0.90
C MET A 867 -15.58 -2.51 2.14
N ASN A 868 -14.49 -1.79 2.41
CA ASN A 868 -14.33 -1.01 3.64
C ASN A 868 -15.39 0.09 3.80
N THR A 869 -15.78 0.76 2.71
CA THR A 869 -16.81 1.81 2.75
C THR A 869 -18.15 1.27 3.26
N ALA A 870 -18.61 0.15 2.70
CA ALA A 870 -19.87 -0.47 3.10
C ALA A 870 -19.77 -1.01 4.53
N ASN A 871 -18.69 -1.73 4.85
CA ASN A 871 -18.49 -2.30 6.19
C ASN A 871 -18.43 -1.23 7.28
N ALA A 872 -17.81 -0.07 7.01
CA ALA A 872 -17.76 1.04 7.96
C ALA A 872 -19.18 1.57 8.26
N VAL A 873 -20.00 1.78 7.23
CA VAL A 873 -21.36 2.30 7.37
C VAL A 873 -22.27 1.28 8.06
N TYR A 874 -22.31 0.05 7.57
CA TYR A 874 -23.17 -1.00 8.13
C TYR A 874 -22.71 -1.45 9.51
N GLY A 875 -21.40 -1.48 9.77
CA GLY A 875 -20.87 -1.72 11.11
C GLY A 875 -21.36 -0.66 12.09
N MET A 876 -21.28 0.62 11.73
CA MET A 876 -21.76 1.72 12.57
C MET A 876 -23.27 1.65 12.80
N VAL A 877 -24.08 1.45 11.74
CA VAL A 877 -25.55 1.33 11.86
C VAL A 877 -25.92 0.11 12.69
N GLY A 878 -25.27 -1.04 12.47
CA GLY A 878 -25.48 -2.26 13.23
C GLY A 878 -25.15 -2.08 14.72
N ALA A 879 -24.03 -1.43 15.03
CA ALA A 879 -23.69 -1.07 16.41
C ALA A 879 -24.74 -0.12 17.01
N GLY A 880 -25.12 0.95 16.32
CA GLY A 880 -26.14 1.89 16.79
C GLY A 880 -27.50 1.23 17.07
N LEU A 881 -28.02 0.44 16.13
CA LEU A 881 -29.26 -0.31 16.32
C LEU A 881 -29.17 -1.25 17.52
N LEU A 882 -28.06 -1.97 17.66
CA LEU A 882 -27.86 -2.88 18.77
C LEU A 882 -27.87 -2.13 20.11
N PHE A 883 -27.11 -1.04 20.24
CA PHE A 883 -27.09 -0.23 21.46
C PHE A 883 -28.47 0.34 21.78
N PHE A 884 -29.19 0.82 20.76
CA PHE A 884 -30.56 1.29 20.92
C PHE A 884 -31.47 0.19 21.49
N PHE A 885 -31.52 -0.99 20.87
CA PHE A 885 -32.37 -2.08 21.34
C PHE A 885 -31.96 -2.61 22.71
N LEU A 886 -30.67 -2.75 22.99
CA LEU A 886 -30.17 -3.26 24.26
C LEU A 886 -30.56 -2.34 25.43
N PHE A 887 -30.27 -1.04 25.31
CA PHE A 887 -30.58 -0.07 26.35
C PHE A 887 -32.08 0.17 26.44
N SER A 888 -32.78 0.22 25.30
CA SER A 888 -34.22 0.43 25.28
C SER A 888 -34.93 -0.74 25.94
N LEU A 889 -34.54 -1.98 25.62
CA LEU A 889 -35.11 -3.18 26.25
C LEU A 889 -34.82 -3.21 27.75
N LEU A 890 -33.58 -2.90 28.16
CA LEU A 890 -33.21 -2.90 29.58
C LEU A 890 -34.05 -1.88 30.36
N ILE A 891 -34.10 -0.62 29.91
CA ILE A 891 -34.87 0.43 30.59
C ILE A 891 -36.37 0.11 30.54
N PHE A 892 -36.88 -0.32 29.39
CA PHE A 892 -38.28 -0.70 29.21
C PHE A 892 -38.70 -1.79 30.19
N LEU A 893 -37.90 -2.85 30.39
CA LEU A 893 -38.22 -3.92 31.33
C LEU A 893 -38.30 -3.45 32.79
N PHE A 894 -37.59 -2.37 33.16
CA PHE A 894 -37.69 -1.77 34.49
C PHE A 894 -38.91 -0.84 34.66
N LEU A 895 -39.35 -0.20 33.57
CA LEU A 895 -40.51 0.69 33.56
C LEU A 895 -41.83 -0.07 33.44
N TRP A 896 -41.87 -1.09 32.58
CA TRP A 896 -43.06 -1.87 32.27
C TRP A 896 -43.60 -2.57 33.51
N ASN A 897 -44.82 -2.19 33.93
CA ASN A 897 -45.43 -2.63 35.19
C ASN A 897 -45.45 -4.16 35.35
N PHE A 898 -45.69 -4.90 34.26
CA PHE A 898 -45.70 -6.35 34.27
C PHE A 898 -44.33 -6.98 34.61
N SER A 899 -43.24 -6.51 34.01
CA SER A 899 -41.89 -7.07 34.22
C SER A 899 -41.16 -6.46 35.43
N ARG A 900 -41.58 -5.28 35.88
CA ARG A 900 -40.91 -4.52 36.95
C ARG A 900 -40.64 -5.33 38.24
N PRO A 901 -41.58 -6.13 38.80
CA PRO A 901 -41.31 -6.92 40.00
C PRO A 901 -40.17 -7.94 39.81
N TRP A 902 -40.14 -8.59 38.63
CA TRP A 902 -39.08 -9.53 38.27
C TRP A 902 -37.75 -8.83 38.11
N MET A 903 -37.72 -7.68 37.43
CA MET A 903 -36.51 -6.90 37.22
C MET A 903 -35.95 -6.34 38.52
N LEU A 904 -36.80 -5.87 39.44
CA LEU A 904 -36.38 -5.45 40.79
C LEU A 904 -35.79 -6.61 41.59
N THR A 905 -36.36 -7.82 41.46
CA THR A 905 -35.83 -9.02 42.09
C THR A 905 -34.46 -9.39 41.51
N LEU A 906 -34.31 -9.37 40.18
CA LEU A 906 -33.03 -9.58 39.50
C LEU A 906 -31.98 -8.53 39.89
N LEU A 907 -32.39 -7.26 40.01
CA LEU A 907 -31.50 -6.18 40.46
C LEU A 907 -31.05 -6.41 41.91
N ALA A 908 -31.96 -6.80 42.81
CA ALA A 908 -31.63 -7.13 44.18
C ALA A 908 -30.65 -8.32 44.27
N TRP A 909 -30.84 -9.35 43.45
CA TRP A 909 -29.91 -10.47 43.32
C TRP A 909 -28.55 -10.01 42.78
N GLY A 910 -28.53 -9.12 41.78
CA GLY A 910 -27.31 -8.51 41.25
C GLY A 910 -26.54 -7.69 42.28
N ILE A 911 -27.23 -6.90 43.10
CA ILE A 911 -26.63 -6.15 44.21
C ILE A 911 -26.05 -7.12 45.25
N GLY A 912 -26.81 -8.14 45.68
CA GLY A 912 -26.34 -9.15 46.63
C GLY A 912 -25.11 -9.91 46.13
N LEU A 913 -25.09 -10.27 44.84
CA LEU A 913 -23.94 -10.89 44.18
C LEU A 913 -22.74 -9.95 44.13
N THR A 914 -22.94 -8.66 43.82
CA THR A 914 -21.88 -7.65 43.76
C THR A 914 -21.24 -7.41 45.14
N VAL A 915 -22.05 -7.32 46.19
CA VAL A 915 -21.58 -7.22 47.58
C VAL A 915 -20.77 -8.46 47.96
N THR A 916 -21.24 -9.66 47.60
CA THR A 916 -20.55 -10.93 47.87
C THR A 916 -19.20 -11.00 47.15
N ILE A 917 -19.12 -10.59 45.88
CA ILE A 917 -17.86 -10.53 45.11
C ILE A 917 -16.89 -9.52 45.73
N THR A 918 -17.38 -8.33 46.12
CA THR A 918 -16.57 -7.27 46.73
C THR A 918 -15.99 -7.75 48.06
N LEU A 919 -16.82 -8.37 48.91
CA LEU A 919 -16.37 -8.96 50.17
C LEU A 919 -15.30 -10.03 49.96
N LYS A 920 -15.48 -10.89 48.96
CA LYS A 920 -14.46 -11.86 48.55
C LYS A 920 -13.17 -11.17 48.14
N MET A 921 -13.21 -10.15 47.27
CA MET A 921 -12.00 -9.43 46.82
C MET A 921 -11.23 -8.80 47.99
N ILE A 922 -11.95 -8.26 48.98
CA ILE A 922 -11.35 -7.73 50.22
C ILE A 922 -10.71 -8.86 51.01
N LEU A 923 -11.42 -9.97 51.23
CA LEU A 923 -10.93 -11.12 51.99
C LEU A 923 -9.73 -11.79 51.31
N THR A 924 -9.76 -11.98 49.99
CA THR A 924 -8.63 -12.55 49.24
C THR A 924 -7.43 -11.62 49.27
N THR A 925 -7.63 -10.31 49.15
CA THR A 925 -6.55 -9.33 49.26
C THR A 925 -5.94 -9.34 50.65
N PHE A 926 -6.76 -9.43 51.70
CA PHE A 926 -6.31 -9.56 53.08
C PHE A 926 -5.54 -10.87 53.32
N CYS A 927 -6.10 -12.03 52.96
CA CYS A 927 -5.45 -13.33 53.05
C CYS A 927 -4.15 -13.37 52.23
N ARG A 928 -4.12 -12.74 51.04
CA ARG A 928 -2.91 -12.62 50.22
C ARG A 928 -1.84 -11.82 50.94
N LYS A 929 -2.18 -10.66 51.50
CA LYS A 929 -1.23 -9.81 52.23
C LYS A 929 -0.69 -10.49 53.50
N GLN A 930 -1.53 -11.29 54.17
CA GLN A 930 -1.19 -11.93 55.44
C GLN A 930 -0.43 -13.26 55.28
N PHE A 931 -0.84 -14.09 54.33
CA PHE A 931 -0.36 -15.47 54.18
C PHE A 931 0.62 -15.67 53.03
N PHE A 932 0.78 -14.69 52.14
CA PHE A 932 1.76 -14.73 51.06
C PHE A 932 2.78 -13.60 51.19
N ARG A 933 4.02 -13.94 50.86
CA ARG A 933 5.09 -12.98 50.63
C ARG A 933 5.64 -13.26 49.24
N ALA A 934 5.26 -12.42 48.27
CA ALA A 934 5.42 -12.69 46.84
C ALA A 934 4.81 -14.06 46.46
N PHE A 935 5.61 -15.00 45.96
CA PHE A 935 5.17 -16.32 45.52
C PHE A 935 5.15 -17.37 46.65
N TYR A 936 5.68 -17.06 47.83
CA TYR A 936 5.85 -18.03 48.92
C TYR A 936 4.78 -17.87 50.00
N ARG A 937 4.34 -19.01 50.54
CA ARG A 937 3.38 -19.09 51.66
C ARG A 937 4.14 -18.80 52.96
N SER A 938 3.78 -17.73 53.67
CA SER A 938 4.38 -17.41 54.97
C SER A 938 3.87 -18.33 56.08
N LYS A 939 2.61 -18.79 55.98
CA LYS A 939 1.94 -19.68 56.94
C LYS A 939 1.13 -20.75 56.20
N PRO A 940 1.73 -21.91 55.86
CA PRO A 940 1.11 -22.90 54.96
C PRO A 940 -0.19 -23.51 55.51
N GLY A 941 -0.29 -23.76 56.82
CA GLY A 941 -1.51 -24.33 57.42
C GLY A 941 -2.73 -23.40 57.33
N GLN A 942 -2.55 -22.12 57.71
CA GLN A 942 -3.61 -21.10 57.61
C GLN A 942 -3.96 -20.81 56.15
N MET A 943 -2.95 -20.83 55.27
CA MET A 943 -3.16 -20.67 53.83
C MET A 943 -4.01 -21.81 53.27
N ASN A 944 -3.74 -23.07 53.60
CA ASN A 944 -4.51 -24.22 53.10
C ASN A 944 -5.99 -24.13 53.52
N ILE A 945 -6.26 -23.76 54.77
CA ILE A 945 -7.65 -23.56 55.26
C ILE A 945 -8.31 -22.39 54.53
N SER A 946 -7.61 -21.27 54.37
CA SER A 946 -8.13 -20.10 53.66
C SER A 946 -8.38 -20.38 52.17
N SER A 947 -7.52 -21.18 51.52
CA SER A 947 -7.67 -21.60 50.12
C SER A 947 -8.89 -22.48 49.96
N LEU A 948 -9.06 -23.49 50.82
CA LEU A 948 -10.22 -24.37 50.80
C LEU A 948 -11.52 -23.58 51.01
N ALA A 949 -11.55 -22.66 51.99
CA ALA A 949 -12.71 -21.80 52.23
C ALA A 949 -13.03 -20.91 51.01
N LEU A 950 -12.00 -20.35 50.37
CA LEU A 950 -12.14 -19.54 49.16
C LEU A 950 -12.55 -20.36 47.93
N GLU A 951 -12.11 -21.62 47.82
CA GLU A 951 -12.52 -22.57 46.78
C GLU A 951 -13.98 -22.96 46.92
N CYS A 952 -14.44 -23.31 48.12
CA CYS A 952 -15.86 -23.59 48.39
C CYS A 952 -16.75 -22.38 48.07
N TRP A 953 -16.31 -21.17 48.45
CA TRP A 953 -17.00 -19.93 48.07
C TRP A 953 -16.96 -19.70 46.56
N PHE A 954 -15.85 -20.05 45.89
CA PHE A 954 -15.72 -19.91 44.44
C PHE A 954 -16.63 -20.85 43.65
N ILE A 955 -16.91 -22.05 44.15
CA ILE A 955 -17.88 -22.96 43.51
C ILE A 955 -19.25 -22.28 43.40
N GLY A 956 -19.72 -21.62 44.47
CA GLY A 956 -20.97 -20.87 44.46
C GLY A 956 -20.95 -19.63 43.55
N LEU A 957 -19.79 -18.99 43.39
CA LEU A 957 -19.62 -17.79 42.54
C LEU A 957 -19.22 -18.11 41.08
N GLY A 958 -18.89 -19.36 40.76
CA GLY A 958 -18.38 -19.77 39.45
C GLY A 958 -19.34 -19.43 38.31
N GLY A 959 -20.65 -19.61 38.54
CA GLY A 959 -21.69 -19.19 37.59
C GLY A 959 -21.71 -17.67 37.34
N GLY A 960 -21.47 -16.86 38.39
CA GLY A 960 -21.38 -15.40 38.27
C GLY A 960 -20.17 -14.94 37.46
N VAL A 961 -19.02 -15.62 37.56
CA VAL A 961 -17.85 -15.34 36.72
C VAL A 961 -18.13 -15.67 35.26
N LEU A 962 -18.78 -16.81 34.98
CA LEU A 962 -19.17 -17.17 33.62
C LEU A 962 -20.15 -16.13 33.03
N LEU A 963 -21.19 -15.77 33.78
CA LEU A 963 -22.16 -14.76 33.35
C LEU A 963 -21.50 -13.39 33.15
N GLY A 964 -20.58 -13.00 34.03
CA GLY A 964 -19.77 -11.80 33.89
C GLY A 964 -18.92 -11.82 32.62
N ARG A 965 -18.28 -12.94 32.30
CA ARG A 965 -17.51 -13.10 31.04
C ARG A 965 -18.40 -13.06 29.80
N ILE A 966 -19.58 -13.68 29.84
CA ILE A 966 -20.56 -13.61 28.73
C ILE A 966 -21.01 -12.16 28.55
N THR A 967 -21.33 -11.45 29.63
CA THR A 967 -21.75 -10.04 29.58
C THR A 967 -20.63 -9.15 29.04
N GLN A 968 -19.39 -9.33 29.51
CA GLN A 968 -18.22 -8.62 28.98
C GLN A 968 -18.00 -8.92 27.50
N PHE A 969 -18.15 -10.17 27.08
CA PHE A 969 -18.03 -10.57 25.68
C PHE A 969 -19.12 -9.91 24.84
N LEU A 970 -20.39 -9.94 25.27
CA LEU A 970 -21.50 -9.27 24.57
C LEU A 970 -21.27 -7.76 24.46
N LEU A 971 -20.94 -7.09 25.56
CA LEU A 971 -20.64 -5.66 25.55
C LEU A 971 -19.43 -5.32 24.66
N ALA A 972 -18.38 -6.15 24.69
CA ALA A 972 -17.24 -6.00 23.78
C ALA A 972 -17.68 -6.23 22.33
N SER A 973 -18.46 -7.26 22.02
CA SER A 973 -19.03 -7.47 20.69
C SER A 973 -19.77 -6.23 20.20
N PHE A 974 -20.55 -5.58 21.08
CA PHE A 974 -21.34 -4.41 20.71
C PHE A 974 -20.48 -3.20 20.35
N PHE A 975 -19.41 -2.93 21.10
CA PHE A 975 -18.48 -1.85 20.78
C PHE A 975 -17.57 -2.17 19.59
N TRP A 976 -17.21 -3.43 19.38
CA TRP A 976 -16.28 -3.85 18.33
C TRP A 976 -16.95 -4.24 17.02
N ILE A 977 -18.23 -4.60 16.99
CA ILE A 977 -18.94 -4.96 15.73
C ILE A 977 -18.99 -3.77 14.77
N GLY A 978 -19.03 -2.55 15.30
CA GLY A 978 -18.98 -1.33 14.50
C GLY A 978 -17.57 -0.92 14.08
N ARG A 979 -16.53 -1.58 14.58
CA ARG A 979 -15.14 -1.24 14.28
C ARG A 979 -14.61 -2.09 13.14
N ILE A 980 -14.22 -1.42 12.08
CA ILE A 980 -13.57 -2.04 10.93
C ILE A 980 -12.05 -2.01 11.02
N ASP A 981 -11.48 -1.41 12.05
CA ASP A 981 -10.05 -1.11 12.16
C ASP A 981 -9.30 -2.02 13.17
N ALA A 982 -10.04 -2.67 14.06
CA ALA A 982 -9.50 -3.54 15.10
C ALA A 982 -10.14 -4.93 15.04
N PRO A 983 -9.35 -6.01 15.07
CA PRO A 983 -9.89 -7.36 15.19
C PRO A 983 -10.62 -7.52 16.53
N PHE A 984 -11.86 -8.00 16.45
CA PHE A 984 -12.67 -8.47 17.55
C PHE A 984 -12.25 -9.90 17.97
N LEU A 985 -11.98 -10.77 16.99
CA LEU A 985 -11.57 -12.16 17.24
C LEU A 985 -10.04 -12.31 17.21
N ALA A 986 -9.53 -13.29 17.93
CA ALA A 986 -8.12 -13.65 17.81
C ALA A 986 -7.83 -14.17 16.38
N PRO A 987 -6.64 -13.88 15.80
CA PRO A 987 -6.34 -14.14 14.39
C PRO A 987 -6.42 -15.63 14.00
N ASN A 988 -6.35 -16.53 14.98
CA ASN A 988 -6.40 -17.98 14.79
C ASN A 988 -7.82 -18.56 14.91
N VAL A 989 -8.84 -17.72 15.15
CA VAL A 989 -10.23 -18.17 15.26
C VAL A 989 -10.86 -18.17 13.86
N GLY A 990 -10.73 -19.31 13.17
CA GLY A 990 -11.42 -19.58 11.92
C GLY A 990 -12.13 -20.94 11.96
N LEU A 991 -13.29 -21.04 11.32
CA LEU A 991 -14.02 -22.30 11.16
C LEU A 991 -13.87 -22.76 9.70
N ILE A 992 -13.27 -23.93 9.49
CA ILE A 992 -13.11 -24.53 8.14
C ILE A 992 -12.36 -23.57 7.18
N GLY A 993 -11.29 -22.92 7.67
CA GLY A 993 -10.49 -21.97 6.90
C GLY A 993 -11.13 -20.60 6.66
N TYR A 994 -12.39 -20.39 7.05
CA TYR A 994 -13.03 -19.08 7.02
C TYR A 994 -12.70 -18.29 8.28
N GLN A 995 -12.02 -17.14 8.11
CA GLN A 995 -11.80 -16.18 9.19
C GLN A 995 -13.06 -15.31 9.34
N PHE A 996 -13.75 -15.41 10.48
CA PHE A 996 -14.99 -14.66 10.73
C PHE A 996 -14.77 -13.14 10.81
N ASP A 997 -13.54 -12.70 11.11
CA ASP A 997 -13.20 -11.30 11.35
C ASP A 997 -12.15 -10.80 10.36
N TYR A 998 -12.56 -10.73 9.08
CA TYR A 998 -11.70 -10.34 7.96
C TYR A 998 -11.75 -8.84 7.65
N VAL A 999 -12.66 -8.08 8.27
CA VAL A 999 -12.88 -6.66 7.95
C VAL A 999 -11.69 -5.78 8.36
N PRO A 1000 -11.10 -5.92 9.57
CA PRO A 1000 -9.88 -5.22 9.98
C PRO A 1000 -8.69 -5.47 9.08
N TYR A 1001 -8.68 -6.63 8.44
CA TYR A 1001 -7.67 -6.98 7.48
C TYR A 1001 -7.82 -6.18 6.18
N HIS A 1002 -9.04 -6.04 5.64
CA HIS A 1002 -9.30 -5.15 4.50
C HIS A 1002 -9.00 -3.68 4.79
N PHE A 1003 -9.27 -3.20 6.00
CA PHE A 1003 -8.90 -1.84 6.41
C PHE A 1003 -7.39 -1.63 6.38
N ARG A 1004 -6.60 -2.55 6.97
CA ARG A 1004 -5.13 -2.47 6.93
C ARG A 1004 -4.58 -2.55 5.50
N LYS A 1005 -5.16 -3.40 4.64
CA LYS A 1005 -4.79 -3.45 3.22
C LYS A 1005 -4.91 -2.09 2.55
N GLU A 1006 -6.01 -1.39 2.80
CA GLU A 1006 -6.24 -0.08 2.21
C GLU A 1006 -5.17 0.92 2.63
N LEU A 1007 -4.81 0.95 3.92
CA LEU A 1007 -3.74 1.80 4.42
C LEU A 1007 -2.40 1.47 3.77
N LEU A 1008 -2.05 0.18 3.65
CA LEU A 1008 -0.79 -0.25 3.04
C LEU A 1008 -0.72 0.06 1.56
N VAL A 1009 -1.82 -0.11 0.84
CA VAL A 1009 -1.90 0.19 -0.59
C VAL A 1009 -1.79 1.69 -0.83
N HIS A 1010 -2.40 2.49 0.05
CA HIS A 1010 -2.27 3.94 0.02
C HIS A 1010 -0.82 4.37 0.30
N GLU A 1011 -0.19 3.85 1.38
CA GLU A 1011 1.21 4.12 1.70
C GLU A 1011 2.15 3.69 0.57
N ALA A 1012 1.92 2.55 -0.09
CA ALA A 1012 2.71 2.12 -1.25
C ALA A 1012 2.71 3.14 -2.41
N HIS A 1013 1.69 3.99 -2.50
CA HIS A 1013 1.58 5.01 -3.55
C HIS A 1013 1.90 6.43 -3.08
N ARG A 1014 1.76 6.72 -1.78
CA ARG A 1014 1.85 8.09 -1.23
C ARG A 1014 2.87 8.26 -0.10
N HIS A 1015 3.74 7.28 0.13
CA HIS A 1015 4.83 7.45 1.09
C HIS A 1015 5.83 8.50 0.58
N PRO A 1016 6.24 9.49 1.40
CA PRO A 1016 7.14 10.58 0.98
C PRO A 1016 8.46 10.06 0.37
N TYR A 1017 9.10 9.08 1.01
CA TYR A 1017 10.29 8.42 0.49
C TYR A 1017 10.07 7.68 -0.84
N ILE A 1018 8.96 6.94 -1.02
CA ILE A 1018 8.66 6.21 -2.27
C ILE A 1018 8.45 7.19 -3.43
N GLU A 1019 7.74 8.30 -3.16
CA GLU A 1019 7.53 9.36 -4.14
C GLU A 1019 8.85 10.01 -4.57
N ARG A 1020 9.73 10.34 -3.61
CA ARG A 1020 11.08 10.88 -3.90
C ARG A 1020 11.94 9.91 -4.71
N ILE A 1021 11.95 8.63 -4.34
CA ILE A 1021 12.63 7.58 -5.11
C ILE A 1021 12.06 7.50 -6.53
N GLY A 1022 10.74 7.60 -6.67
CA GLY A 1022 10.08 7.69 -7.98
C GLY A 1022 10.57 8.86 -8.82
N GLY A 1023 10.68 10.05 -8.22
CA GLY A 1023 11.29 11.21 -8.85
C GLY A 1023 12.72 10.93 -9.35
N MET A 1024 13.54 10.25 -8.55
CA MET A 1024 14.91 9.88 -8.95
C MET A 1024 14.93 8.90 -10.12
N TYR A 1025 14.00 7.94 -10.18
CA TYR A 1025 13.86 7.04 -11.33
C TYR A 1025 13.48 7.81 -12.60
N LEU A 1026 12.57 8.77 -12.50
CA LEU A 1026 12.20 9.61 -13.62
C LEU A 1026 13.39 10.45 -14.10
N MET A 1027 14.19 11.02 -13.18
CA MET A 1027 15.41 11.77 -13.55
C MET A 1027 16.42 10.91 -14.29
N CYS A 1028 16.64 9.68 -13.83
CA CYS A 1028 17.54 8.74 -14.48
C CYS A 1028 17.08 8.39 -15.91
N LEU A 1029 15.76 8.32 -16.12
CA LEU A 1029 15.15 8.10 -17.44
C LEU A 1029 15.29 9.33 -18.37
N ARG A 1030 15.17 10.56 -17.85
CA ARG A 1030 15.33 11.77 -18.67
C ARG A 1030 16.78 12.08 -18.98
N HIS A 1031 17.65 12.04 -17.99
CA HIS A 1031 19.02 12.54 -18.10
C HIS A 1031 20.00 11.37 -18.06
N LYS A 1032 20.59 11.02 -19.20
CA LYS A 1032 21.63 9.97 -19.30
C LYS A 1032 22.89 10.27 -18.46
N GLY A 1033 23.11 11.53 -18.10
CA GLY A 1033 24.21 11.94 -17.22
C GLY A 1033 23.94 11.76 -15.73
N PHE A 1034 22.69 11.53 -15.32
CA PHE A 1034 22.27 11.49 -13.91
C PHE A 1034 22.53 10.14 -13.25
N GLY A 1035 23.08 10.09 -12.05
CA GLY A 1035 23.35 8.82 -11.36
C GLY A 1035 24.46 8.01 -12.03
N LYS A 1036 25.65 8.59 -12.24
CA LYS A 1036 26.79 7.81 -12.77
C LYS A 1036 27.29 6.82 -11.72
N ASP A 1037 27.75 5.65 -12.16
CA ASP A 1037 28.17 4.57 -11.26
C ASP A 1037 29.20 5.03 -10.21
N ALA A 1038 30.20 5.81 -10.63
CA ALA A 1038 31.24 6.36 -9.76
C ALA A 1038 30.67 7.27 -8.66
N ASN A 1039 29.75 8.18 -9.01
CA ASN A 1039 29.11 9.08 -8.07
C ASN A 1039 28.18 8.32 -7.11
N SER A 1040 27.42 7.35 -7.62
CA SER A 1040 26.54 6.51 -6.82
C SER A 1040 27.32 5.61 -5.86
N CYS A 1041 28.52 5.19 -6.23
CA CYS A 1041 29.45 4.49 -5.35
C CYS A 1041 29.95 5.41 -4.21
N TRP A 1042 30.39 6.64 -4.53
CA TRP A 1042 30.76 7.64 -3.52
C TRP A 1042 29.61 7.98 -2.56
N ARG A 1043 28.38 8.11 -3.07
CA ARG A 1043 27.19 8.33 -2.22
C ARG A 1043 26.91 7.15 -1.29
N GLN A 1044 27.24 5.92 -1.68
CA GLN A 1044 27.11 4.76 -0.82
C GLN A 1044 28.20 4.68 0.24
N ILE A 1045 29.45 5.02 -0.10
CA ILE A 1045 30.52 5.19 0.89
C ILE A 1045 30.11 6.25 1.92
N PHE A 1046 29.53 7.37 1.46
CA PHE A 1046 28.99 8.40 2.33
C PHE A 1046 27.91 7.86 3.27
N VAL A 1047 26.91 7.14 2.73
CA VAL A 1047 25.85 6.52 3.55
C VAL A 1047 26.40 5.50 4.53
N LEU A 1048 27.33 4.63 4.12
CA LEU A 1048 27.90 3.60 5.01
C LEU A 1048 28.80 4.20 6.09
N THR A 1049 29.41 5.35 5.82
CA THR A 1049 30.22 6.06 6.82
C THR A 1049 29.35 6.81 7.81
N LEU A 1050 28.28 7.47 7.32
CA LEU A 1050 27.31 8.19 8.14
C LEU A 1050 26.39 7.24 8.93
N MET A 1051 26.05 6.09 8.32
CA MET A 1051 25.07 5.13 8.83
C MET A 1051 25.63 3.70 8.81
N PRO A 1052 26.68 3.40 9.58
CA PRO A 1052 27.37 2.10 9.54
C PRO A 1052 26.48 0.91 9.90
N TRP A 1053 25.37 1.14 10.61
CA TRP A 1053 24.39 0.09 10.92
C TRP A 1053 23.63 -0.42 9.69
N LEU A 1054 23.60 0.33 8.59
CA LEU A 1054 22.99 -0.11 7.33
C LEU A 1054 23.83 -1.17 6.61
N MET A 1055 25.12 -1.33 6.98
CA MET A 1055 26.03 -2.31 6.39
C MET A 1055 25.46 -3.74 6.39
N LYS A 1056 24.67 -4.12 7.41
CA LYS A 1056 24.05 -5.45 7.49
C LYS A 1056 23.02 -5.73 6.38
N TYR A 1057 22.44 -4.68 5.79
CA TYR A 1057 21.50 -4.78 4.67
C TYR A 1057 22.20 -4.64 3.32
N HIS A 1058 23.48 -4.30 3.30
CA HIS A 1058 24.25 -4.39 2.08
C HIS A 1058 24.32 -5.87 1.69
N VAL A 1059 23.63 -6.23 0.62
CA VAL A 1059 23.53 -7.63 0.22
C VAL A 1059 24.75 -7.94 -0.63
N ASN A 1060 25.70 -8.75 -0.15
CA ASN A 1060 26.78 -9.23 -1.02
C ASN A 1060 26.19 -9.94 -2.25
N TYR A 1061 26.79 -9.78 -3.42
CA TYR A 1061 26.25 -10.30 -4.68
C TYR A 1061 26.01 -11.80 -4.67
N GLU A 1062 26.83 -12.58 -3.97
CA GLU A 1062 26.60 -14.02 -3.81
C GLU A 1062 25.26 -14.30 -3.12
N ARG A 1063 24.91 -13.52 -2.09
CA ARG A 1063 23.64 -13.63 -1.39
C ARG A 1063 22.48 -13.15 -2.27
N ARG A 1064 22.66 -12.06 -3.04
CA ARG A 1064 21.68 -11.60 -4.06
C ARG A 1064 21.41 -12.67 -5.10
N CYS A 1065 22.46 -13.33 -5.60
CA CYS A 1065 22.33 -14.42 -6.57
C CYS A 1065 21.59 -15.61 -5.97
N ASN A 1066 21.90 -15.98 -4.73
CA ASN A 1066 21.24 -17.09 -4.04
C ASN A 1066 19.77 -16.79 -3.74
N ASP A 1067 19.44 -15.58 -3.29
CA ASP A 1067 18.06 -15.17 -3.04
C ASP A 1067 17.27 -15.09 -4.35
N SER A 1068 17.86 -14.53 -5.42
CA SER A 1068 17.26 -14.54 -6.77
C SER A 1068 16.97 -15.93 -7.29
N LEU A 1069 17.87 -16.90 -7.05
CA LEU A 1069 17.67 -18.28 -7.45
C LEU A 1069 16.56 -18.95 -6.63
N LYS A 1070 16.48 -18.67 -5.33
CA LYS A 1070 15.38 -19.14 -4.48
C LYS A 1070 14.04 -18.56 -4.93
N ASP A 1071 13.98 -17.27 -5.23
CA ASP A 1071 12.76 -16.61 -5.70
C ASP A 1071 12.30 -17.20 -7.03
N GLN A 1072 13.20 -17.42 -7.99
CA GLN A 1072 12.89 -18.12 -9.24
C GLN A 1072 12.41 -19.56 -9.00
N HIS A 1073 12.97 -20.27 -8.02
CA HIS A 1073 12.51 -21.60 -7.65
C HIS A 1073 11.11 -21.59 -7.03
N VAL A 1074 10.84 -20.65 -6.11
CA VAL A 1074 9.52 -20.47 -5.48
C VAL A 1074 8.48 -20.08 -6.51
N GLU A 1075 8.79 -19.19 -7.45
CA GLU A 1075 7.88 -18.83 -8.55
C GLU A 1075 7.53 -20.05 -9.41
N LYS A 1076 8.49 -20.92 -9.71
CA LYS A 1076 8.25 -22.18 -10.41
C LYS A 1076 7.37 -23.13 -9.62
N GLU A 1077 7.60 -23.26 -8.31
CA GLU A 1077 6.77 -24.07 -7.43
C GLU A 1077 5.34 -23.55 -7.39
N ILE A 1078 5.14 -22.23 -7.31
CA ILE A 1078 3.82 -21.60 -7.34
C ILE A 1078 3.13 -21.83 -8.68
N LYS A 1079 3.78 -21.55 -9.81
CA LYS A 1079 3.20 -21.80 -11.14
C LYS A 1079 2.84 -23.28 -11.32
N HIS A 1080 3.68 -24.18 -10.82
CA HIS A 1080 3.42 -25.62 -10.85
C HIS A 1080 2.26 -26.03 -9.92
N GLU A 1081 2.15 -25.45 -8.73
CA GLU A 1081 1.08 -25.70 -7.76
C GLU A 1081 -0.25 -25.09 -8.24
N GLU A 1082 -0.24 -23.90 -8.84
CA GLU A 1082 -1.41 -23.30 -9.50
C GLU A 1082 -1.88 -24.16 -10.69
N GLN A 1083 -0.97 -24.60 -11.56
CA GLN A 1083 -1.31 -25.52 -12.64
C GLN A 1083 -1.85 -26.86 -12.10
N LYS A 1084 -1.29 -27.36 -10.98
CA LYS A 1084 -1.77 -28.58 -10.31
C LYS A 1084 -3.15 -28.38 -9.69
N ASN A 1085 -3.41 -27.24 -9.03
CA ASN A 1085 -4.68 -26.91 -8.42
C ASN A 1085 -5.77 -26.66 -9.47
N VAL A 1086 -5.45 -25.97 -10.57
CA VAL A 1086 -6.36 -25.85 -11.73
C VAL A 1086 -6.64 -27.22 -12.34
N GLY A 1087 -5.61 -28.08 -12.48
CA GLY A 1087 -5.77 -29.45 -12.92
C GLY A 1087 -6.66 -30.27 -11.98
N MET A 1088 -6.50 -30.11 -10.66
CA MET A 1088 -7.25 -30.81 -9.62
C MET A 1088 -8.69 -30.32 -9.54
N VAL A 1089 -8.96 -29.01 -9.62
CA VAL A 1089 -10.32 -28.44 -9.72
C VAL A 1089 -11.03 -28.89 -10.99
N ILE A 1090 -10.33 -28.97 -12.13
CA ILE A 1090 -10.90 -29.55 -13.37
C ILE A 1090 -11.17 -31.05 -13.17
N THR A 1091 -10.28 -31.77 -12.50
CA THR A 1091 -10.43 -33.21 -12.22
C THR A 1091 -11.56 -33.46 -11.24
N ASP A 1092 -11.72 -32.63 -10.22
CA ASP A 1092 -12.77 -32.70 -9.21
C ASP A 1092 -14.11 -32.24 -9.78
N ASN A 1093 -14.16 -31.23 -10.65
CA ASN A 1093 -15.36 -30.90 -11.41
C ASN A 1093 -15.74 -32.02 -12.39
N LEU A 1094 -14.77 -32.70 -12.99
CA LEU A 1094 -15.01 -33.92 -13.77
C LEU A 1094 -15.46 -35.08 -12.88
N LEU A 1095 -14.89 -35.24 -11.68
CA LEU A 1095 -15.24 -36.26 -10.70
C LEU A 1095 -16.65 -36.02 -10.13
N GLN A 1096 -17.02 -34.76 -9.94
CA GLN A 1096 -18.33 -34.30 -9.50
C GLN A 1096 -19.35 -34.48 -10.63
N ASN A 1097 -18.99 -34.17 -11.88
CA ASN A 1097 -19.83 -34.46 -13.05
C ASN A 1097 -19.97 -35.98 -13.31
N VAL A 1098 -18.95 -36.79 -13.02
CA VAL A 1098 -18.98 -38.27 -13.02
C VAL A 1098 -19.83 -38.81 -11.87
N LYS A 1099 -19.78 -38.20 -10.69
CA LYS A 1099 -20.68 -38.53 -9.56
C LYS A 1099 -22.12 -38.14 -9.85
N ASN A 1100 -22.36 -36.99 -10.47
CA ASN A 1100 -23.70 -36.49 -10.82
C ASN A 1100 -24.31 -37.27 -12.00
N ALA A 1101 -23.49 -37.81 -12.91
CA ALA A 1101 -23.93 -38.71 -13.96
C ALA A 1101 -24.06 -40.19 -13.50
N GLY A 1102 -23.56 -40.53 -12.32
CA GLY A 1102 -23.45 -41.89 -11.79
C GLY A 1102 -24.39 -42.23 -10.62
N VAL A 1103 -25.40 -41.41 -10.32
CA VAL A 1103 -26.47 -41.76 -9.37
C VAL A 1103 -27.71 -42.12 -10.16
N GLY A 1104 -27.78 -43.36 -10.61
CA GLY A 1104 -28.98 -43.90 -11.22
C GLY A 1104 -28.70 -45.18 -11.98
N LEU A 1105 -28.26 -46.25 -11.29
CA LEU A 1105 -28.50 -47.65 -11.63
C LEU A 1105 -27.57 -48.55 -10.79
N TYR A 1106 -28.12 -49.19 -9.76
CA TYR A 1106 -28.06 -50.65 -9.68
C TYR A 1106 -29.22 -51.17 -8.83
N GLY A 1107 -30.12 -51.89 -9.49
CA GLY A 1107 -31.12 -52.71 -8.86
C GLY A 1107 -31.43 -53.90 -9.77
N ALA A 1108 -31.03 -55.08 -9.29
CA ALA A 1108 -31.45 -56.42 -9.70
C ALA A 1108 -30.58 -57.20 -10.71
N GLY A 1109 -30.11 -58.35 -10.23
CA GLY A 1109 -30.27 -59.61 -10.96
C GLY A 1109 -29.01 -60.29 -11.44
N GLN A 1110 -28.58 -61.31 -10.70
CA GLN A 1110 -27.60 -62.32 -11.10
C GLN A 1110 -28.06 -63.12 -12.32
N GLU A 1111 -27.12 -63.39 -13.23
CA GLU A 1111 -26.80 -64.69 -13.89
C GLU A 1111 -25.83 -64.36 -15.03
N GLY A 1112 -24.55 -64.73 -14.96
CA GLY A 1112 -24.14 -66.08 -15.27
C GLY A 1112 -23.40 -66.10 -16.61
N VAL A 1113 -22.14 -65.64 -16.59
CA VAL A 1113 -20.96 -66.20 -17.28
C VAL A 1113 -21.18 -66.81 -18.67
N GLN A 1114 -20.60 -66.22 -19.73
CA GLN A 1114 -19.62 -66.90 -20.62
C GLN A 1114 -19.19 -66.09 -21.86
N LEU A 1115 -17.90 -66.27 -22.20
CA LEU A 1115 -17.26 -66.09 -23.50
C LEU A 1115 -17.12 -64.66 -24.07
N ALA A 1116 -16.02 -64.01 -23.68
CA ALA A 1116 -15.39 -62.95 -24.46
C ALA A 1116 -14.21 -63.54 -25.26
N GLY A 1117 -14.44 -63.77 -26.56
CA GLY A 1117 -13.44 -64.20 -27.52
C GLY A 1117 -13.87 -63.76 -28.92
N GLU A 1118 -13.12 -62.81 -29.46
CA GLU A 1118 -13.06 -62.40 -30.86
C GLU A 1118 -14.11 -61.43 -31.45
N VAL A 1119 -13.56 -60.60 -32.33
CA VAL A 1119 -14.20 -59.75 -33.35
C VAL A 1119 -14.69 -58.38 -32.89
N THR A 1120 -13.87 -57.35 -33.15
CA THR A 1120 -14.23 -56.35 -34.18
C THR A 1120 -13.06 -55.43 -34.55
N LYS A 1121 -12.68 -55.51 -35.84
CA LYS A 1121 -11.93 -54.51 -36.61
C LYS A 1121 -12.91 -53.52 -37.25
N ALA A 1122 -12.43 -52.29 -37.46
CA ALA A 1122 -12.87 -51.25 -38.41
C ALA A 1122 -14.18 -50.50 -38.05
N ALA A 1123 -14.37 -49.20 -38.31
CA ALA A 1123 -13.65 -48.20 -39.10
C ALA A 1123 -13.91 -46.77 -38.56
N VAL A 1124 -12.99 -45.85 -38.87
CA VAL A 1124 -13.01 -44.39 -38.64
C VAL A 1124 -13.31 -43.70 -39.97
N ILE A 1125 -14.14 -42.62 -40.01
CA ILE A 1125 -13.97 -41.45 -40.90
C ILE A 1125 -14.52 -40.17 -40.21
N ASP A 1126 -13.71 -39.11 -40.31
CA ASP A 1126 -13.82 -37.72 -39.80
C ASP A 1126 -14.69 -36.76 -40.68
N VAL A 1127 -14.76 -35.48 -40.25
CA VAL A 1127 -14.67 -34.20 -41.04
C VAL A 1127 -15.81 -33.19 -40.66
N PRO A 1128 -15.63 -31.84 -40.63
CA PRO A 1128 -14.76 -30.98 -39.79
C PRO A 1128 -15.53 -29.72 -39.26
N LEU A 1129 -14.84 -28.72 -38.71
CA LEU A 1129 -15.38 -27.44 -38.21
C LEU A 1129 -14.70 -26.24 -38.90
N GLN A 1130 -15.47 -25.30 -39.47
CA GLN A 1130 -15.04 -23.93 -39.79
C GLN A 1130 -16.20 -22.90 -39.77
N GLY A 1131 -15.99 -21.82 -39.01
CA GLY A 1131 -16.33 -20.41 -39.30
C GLY A 1131 -17.79 -19.90 -39.24
N LEU A 1132 -18.08 -18.86 -38.43
CA LEU A 1132 -18.13 -17.44 -38.89
C LEU A 1132 -18.63 -16.44 -37.80
N GLU A 1133 -18.13 -15.22 -37.92
CA GLU A 1133 -18.56 -13.96 -37.31
C GLU A 1133 -19.72 -13.27 -38.10
N LYS A 1134 -20.34 -12.28 -37.44
CA LYS A 1134 -20.87 -10.96 -37.92
C LYS A 1134 -22.36 -10.76 -38.26
N ALA A 1135 -22.89 -9.77 -37.51
CA ALA A 1135 -23.66 -8.58 -37.91
C ALA A 1135 -25.19 -8.62 -38.10
N GLY A 1136 -25.87 -7.70 -37.38
CA GLY A 1136 -26.71 -6.66 -38.00
C GLY A 1136 -28.24 -6.80 -37.94
N SER A 1137 -28.86 -5.96 -37.10
CA SER A 1137 -30.18 -5.28 -37.19
C SER A 1137 -31.38 -5.94 -37.89
N VAL A 1138 -32.57 -5.86 -37.25
CA VAL A 1138 -33.75 -5.05 -37.70
C VAL A 1138 -34.93 -5.29 -36.72
N ILE A 1139 -35.76 -4.25 -36.64
CA ILE A 1139 -36.94 -3.93 -35.83
C ILE A 1139 -38.17 -4.82 -36.16
N ASP A 1140 -39.20 -4.76 -35.27
CA ASP A 1140 -40.58 -5.30 -35.34
C ASP A 1140 -40.77 -6.78 -34.88
N LEU A 1141 -41.69 -7.20 -33.98
CA LEU A 1141 -42.99 -6.72 -33.53
C LEU A 1141 -43.34 -7.30 -32.12
N PHE A 1142 -43.97 -6.49 -31.25
CA PHE A 1142 -45.00 -6.93 -30.27
C PHE A 1142 -46.28 -7.25 -31.08
N SER A 1143 -47.17 -8.22 -30.83
CA SER A 1143 -47.94 -8.70 -29.66
C SER A 1143 -48.93 -9.78 -30.21
N PRO A 1144 -49.79 -10.48 -29.43
CA PRO A 1144 -49.90 -10.59 -27.97
C PRO A 1144 -49.54 -11.96 -27.39
#